data_AF-A0A2A5DS82-F1
#
_entry.id   AF-A0A2A5DS82-F1
#
_cell.length_a   1.000
_cell.length_b   1.000
_cell.length_c   1.000
_cell.angle_alpha   90.00
_cell.angle_beta   90.00
_cell.angle_gamma   90.00
#
_symmetry.space_group_name_H-M   'P 1'
#
loop_
_entity.id
_entity.type
_entity.pdbx_description
1 polymer ?
#
loop_
_entity_poly.entity_id
_entity_poly.type
_entity_poly.pdbx_seq_one_letter_code
_entity_poly.pdbx_strand_id
1 'polypeptide(L)'
;MELYMIILKSHKLRLILSSLLLTSFFLISAEVTASTTTKITKFKLADYSWVSRNLKAEPTYASKKVKYAIWVLGNEKKSVMTIVWDESKGTGTGYDTLYVDKNFNGDLTEDGERISSIEIKTKRRKGTVYEIGTIKSGADTFYFKWHMTKENNIAWYSSMTANIKIKTNNITYKAGILPGNIKLNFSHNIKTAPVYRFGGEAIPVVLYKENRKKPTIKLYAGSNLGTWTAGTYNQIRMAVSLIGDNVNNEFRFFKARFPGGEPQISLKVFENGKVKEEILFTGGCGCGGTFAKGLFIPSRVPPGEHSVIIRMNRLEALGGVADFEYKIKIVNPTFGKPLVDPAYTSLKEKFPNAKIASLRRLSSQETSYKGFPEENVFAARISDTRLVGNGRDWNPSNANFGTEIFMRFGKFMWSNEPYRHLIKIDLSGINKETKILGAYLRFTLVRREGTTKKDSQLDFYALRRGWNENNTAVGGASWNGPLKIKGSKEGRWAKTPADDTKVDRYPEIVGSIIIGKFPKKDELNRLVTTDITNIVNKWHRGEIENNGLVHIFKGSGYADKVSSEFQDYIYRPTLVLAYEGNEPKNKYAIQPGEDFEAAKQNAKLIKKPILIKFYSPYCGVCKQVEKTTMQSKIIKKALANDFHYVHLKIQEHTELAKNLGVGSVPTVVILDNDGITKKGLIMSDILRDAGKFGKAIKELSK
;
A
#
# COMPACT_ATOMS: atom_id res chain seq x y z
N MET A 1 -13.42 -68.75 2.70
CA MET A 1 -13.10 -68.37 4.10
C MET A 1 -11.97 -69.22 4.69
N GLU A 2 -11.80 -70.50 4.31
CA GLU A 2 -10.67 -71.32 4.78
C GLU A 2 -9.28 -70.88 4.28
N LEU A 3 -9.18 -70.27 3.09
CA LEU A 3 -7.91 -69.70 2.60
C LEU A 3 -7.45 -68.46 3.41
N TYR A 4 -8.39 -67.75 4.04
CA TYR A 4 -8.12 -66.53 4.82
C TYR A 4 -7.63 -66.86 6.25
N MET A 5 -8.03 -68.03 6.78
CA MET A 5 -7.60 -68.51 8.10
C MET A 5 -6.22 -69.15 8.09
N ILE A 6 -5.75 -69.66 6.94
CA ILE A 6 -4.39 -70.22 6.79
C ILE A 6 -3.33 -69.10 6.75
N ILE A 7 -3.69 -67.91 6.24
CA ILE A 7 -2.76 -66.76 6.11
C ILE A 7 -2.49 -66.09 7.46
N LEU A 8 -3.40 -66.17 8.43
CA LEU A 8 -3.26 -65.52 9.75
C LEU A 8 -2.34 -66.25 10.75
N LYS A 9 -1.88 -67.47 10.47
CA LYS A 9 -0.99 -68.24 11.36
C LYS A 9 0.51 -68.18 11.01
N SER A 10 0.90 -67.48 9.95
CA SER A 10 2.30 -67.32 9.54
C SER A 10 2.88 -65.99 10.03
N HIS A 11 3.79 -66.05 11.01
CA HIS A 11 4.50 -64.85 11.52
C HIS A 11 5.36 -64.16 10.45
N LYS A 12 5.79 -64.87 9.40
CA LYS A 12 6.60 -64.31 8.31
C LYS A 12 5.80 -63.50 7.29
N LEU A 13 4.49 -63.72 7.13
CA LEU A 13 3.67 -62.97 6.15
C LEU A 13 3.17 -61.62 6.67
N ARG A 14 3.13 -61.42 8.00
CA ARG A 14 2.72 -60.12 8.61
C ARG A 14 3.70 -58.98 8.30
N LEU A 15 4.99 -59.27 8.10
CA LEU A 15 6.01 -58.25 7.78
C LEU A 15 6.02 -57.83 6.31
N ILE A 16 5.49 -58.65 5.40
CA ILE A 16 5.46 -58.36 3.96
C ILE A 16 4.17 -57.63 3.58
N LEU A 17 3.05 -57.88 4.27
CA LEU A 17 1.82 -57.08 4.06
C LEU A 17 1.87 -55.69 4.73
N SER A 18 2.63 -55.49 5.82
CA SER A 18 2.80 -54.17 6.42
C SER A 18 3.67 -53.22 5.58
N SER A 19 4.52 -53.75 4.71
CA SER A 19 5.35 -52.94 3.79
C SER A 19 4.67 -52.63 2.47
N LEU A 20 3.76 -53.48 1.97
CA LEU A 20 2.98 -53.21 0.75
C LEU A 20 1.75 -52.31 0.95
N LEU A 21 1.13 -52.31 2.15
CA LEU A 21 0.02 -51.38 2.45
C LEU A 21 0.48 -49.97 2.83
N LEU A 22 1.77 -49.79 3.18
CA LEU A 22 2.35 -48.46 3.46
C LEU A 22 2.78 -47.70 2.20
N THR A 23 3.03 -48.39 1.09
CA THR A 23 3.44 -47.77 -0.19
C THR A 23 2.27 -47.36 -1.08
N SER A 24 1.07 -47.88 -0.85
CA SER A 24 -0.16 -47.46 -1.56
C SER A 24 -0.91 -46.30 -0.89
N PHE A 25 -0.50 -45.85 0.31
CA PHE A 25 -1.07 -44.69 1.00
C PHE A 25 -0.29 -43.37 0.80
N PHE A 26 0.81 -43.39 0.02
CA PHE A 26 1.67 -42.22 -0.24
C PHE A 26 1.57 -41.64 -1.66
N LEU A 27 0.53 -41.98 -2.41
CA LEU A 27 0.23 -41.41 -3.74
C LEU A 27 -1.15 -40.76 -3.83
N ILE A 28 -1.69 -40.27 -2.70
CA ILE A 28 -2.56 -39.09 -2.77
C ILE A 28 -1.61 -37.91 -2.66
N SER A 29 -1.03 -37.51 -3.80
CA SER A 29 -0.58 -36.13 -3.95
C SER A 29 -1.78 -35.29 -3.56
N ALA A 30 -1.72 -34.64 -2.41
CA ALA A 30 -2.58 -33.50 -2.16
C ALA A 30 -2.27 -32.55 -3.32
N GLU A 31 -3.13 -32.55 -4.33
CA GLU A 31 -3.24 -31.43 -5.24
C GLU A 31 -3.43 -30.24 -4.32
N VAL A 32 -2.35 -29.48 -4.14
CA VAL A 32 -2.41 -28.16 -3.55
C VAL A 32 -3.27 -27.39 -4.53
N THR A 33 -4.58 -27.42 -4.30
CA THR A 33 -5.55 -26.64 -5.06
C THR A 33 -5.05 -25.21 -4.97
N ALA A 34 -4.49 -24.70 -6.07
CA ALA A 34 -4.05 -23.34 -6.17
C ALA A 34 -5.19 -22.47 -5.64
N SER A 35 -4.93 -21.70 -4.58
CA SER A 35 -5.93 -20.81 -3.98
C SER A 35 -6.58 -19.98 -5.09
N THR A 36 -7.79 -20.37 -5.49
CA THR A 36 -8.49 -19.73 -6.60
C THR A 36 -8.87 -18.33 -6.15
N THR A 37 -8.28 -17.32 -6.78
CA THR A 37 -8.67 -15.93 -6.50
C THR A 37 -10.05 -15.71 -7.11
N THR A 38 -11.05 -15.42 -6.27
CA THR A 38 -12.41 -15.14 -6.73
C THR A 38 -12.44 -13.80 -7.45
N LYS A 39 -12.85 -13.78 -8.72
CA LYS A 39 -12.94 -12.55 -9.50
C LYS A 39 -14.36 -11.99 -9.47
N ILE A 40 -14.53 -10.76 -9.00
CA ILE A 40 -15.81 -10.06 -8.91
C ILE A 40 -15.82 -8.94 -9.95
N THR A 41 -16.58 -9.15 -11.02
CA THR A 41 -16.69 -8.22 -12.16
C THR A 41 -18.01 -7.45 -12.19
N LYS A 42 -18.93 -7.75 -11.28
CA LYS A 42 -20.20 -7.05 -11.10
C LYS A 42 -20.61 -7.16 -9.64
N PHE A 43 -20.91 -6.03 -9.01
CA PHE A 43 -21.51 -6.04 -7.68
C PHE A 43 -23.01 -6.33 -7.78
N LYS A 44 -23.48 -7.28 -6.97
CA LYS A 44 -24.90 -7.57 -6.76
C LYS A 44 -25.22 -7.31 -5.29
N LEU A 45 -26.25 -6.49 -5.06
CA LEU A 45 -26.73 -6.24 -3.72
C LEU A 45 -27.32 -7.52 -3.13
N ALA A 46 -27.09 -7.76 -1.84
CA ALA A 46 -27.69 -8.90 -1.16
C ALA A 46 -29.23 -8.74 -1.14
N ASP A 47 -29.93 -9.86 -1.28
CA ASP A 47 -31.39 -9.88 -1.16
C ASP A 47 -31.79 -9.91 0.32
N TYR A 48 -32.61 -8.93 0.72
CA TYR A 48 -33.18 -8.80 2.06
C TYR A 48 -34.70 -8.99 2.07
N SER A 49 -35.27 -9.58 1.02
CA SER A 49 -36.70 -9.97 0.96
C SER A 49 -37.15 -10.86 2.13
N TRP A 50 -36.22 -11.61 2.73
CA TRP A 50 -36.45 -12.48 3.88
C TRP A 50 -36.55 -11.74 5.22
N VAL A 51 -36.18 -10.45 5.29
CA VAL A 51 -36.24 -9.67 6.53
C VAL A 51 -37.69 -9.33 6.83
N SER A 52 -38.21 -9.83 7.96
CA SER A 52 -39.54 -9.47 8.43
C SER A 52 -39.63 -7.98 8.72
N ARG A 53 -40.72 -7.36 8.24
CA ARG A 53 -41.05 -5.94 8.45
C ARG A 53 -42.36 -5.83 9.22
N ASN A 54 -42.46 -6.61 10.29
CA ASN A 54 -43.59 -6.67 11.21
C ASN A 54 -43.01 -6.71 12.62
N LEU A 55 -43.69 -6.04 13.54
CA LEU A 55 -43.45 -6.16 14.97
C LEU A 55 -44.59 -6.99 15.57
N LYS A 56 -44.24 -7.82 16.54
CA LYS A 56 -45.19 -8.59 17.35
C LYS A 56 -45.97 -7.66 18.28
N ALA A 57 -45.28 -6.71 18.89
CA ALA A 57 -45.89 -5.68 19.72
C ALA A 57 -45.06 -4.39 19.69
N GLU A 58 -45.76 -3.26 19.79
CA GLU A 58 -45.18 -1.92 19.80
C GLU A 58 -45.62 -1.18 21.07
N PRO A 59 -44.73 -0.40 21.71
CA PRO A 59 -45.13 0.47 22.81
C PRO A 59 -45.98 1.62 22.27
N THR A 60 -46.74 2.26 23.16
CA THR A 60 -47.41 3.52 22.80
C THR A 60 -46.37 4.62 22.64
N TYR A 61 -46.12 5.03 21.40
CA TYR A 61 -45.20 6.13 21.10
C TYR A 61 -45.81 7.49 21.42
N ALA A 62 -44.98 8.42 21.88
CA ALA A 62 -45.41 9.79 22.13
C ALA A 62 -45.49 10.61 20.83
N SER A 63 -44.66 10.29 19.83
CA SER A 63 -44.69 10.94 18.51
C SER A 63 -45.61 10.22 17.51
N LYS A 64 -46.31 10.99 16.68
CA LYS A 64 -46.98 10.51 15.46
C LYS A 64 -46.00 10.35 14.29
N LYS A 65 -44.73 10.71 14.49
CA LYS A 65 -43.66 10.70 13.47
C LYS A 65 -42.49 9.79 13.86
N VAL A 66 -42.77 8.63 14.46
CA VAL A 66 -41.73 7.65 14.75
C VAL A 66 -40.96 7.21 13.51
N LYS A 67 -39.74 6.72 13.73
CA LYS A 67 -38.79 6.38 12.67
C LYS A 67 -38.22 4.98 12.86
N TYR A 68 -38.35 4.14 11.84
CA TYR A 68 -37.94 2.74 11.83
C TYR A 68 -36.65 2.54 11.02
N ALA A 69 -35.78 1.68 11.52
CA ALA A 69 -34.66 1.06 10.79
C ALA A 69 -34.52 -0.40 11.24
N ILE A 70 -34.03 -1.26 10.35
CA ILE A 70 -33.85 -2.70 10.65
C ILE A 70 -32.38 -3.05 10.50
N TRP A 71 -31.83 -3.79 11.44
CA TRP A 71 -30.42 -4.14 11.49
C TRP A 71 -30.26 -5.66 11.50
N VAL A 72 -29.61 -6.20 10.48
CA VAL A 72 -29.23 -7.61 10.42
C VAL A 72 -27.85 -7.77 11.03
N LEU A 73 -27.79 -8.50 12.15
CA LEU A 73 -26.57 -8.72 12.91
C LEU A 73 -25.97 -10.09 12.59
N GLY A 74 -24.66 -10.13 12.33
CA GLY A 74 -23.92 -11.36 12.06
C GLY A 74 -24.02 -11.84 10.61
N ASN A 75 -23.61 -13.10 10.39
CA ASN A 75 -23.61 -13.72 9.06
C ASN A 75 -24.92 -14.45 8.75
N GLU A 76 -25.73 -14.73 9.76
CA GLU A 76 -26.91 -15.58 9.67
C GLU A 76 -28.20 -14.79 9.43
N LYS A 77 -29.18 -15.42 8.80
CA LYS A 77 -30.50 -14.82 8.49
C LYS A 77 -31.49 -14.93 9.67
N LYS A 78 -31.05 -14.64 10.90
CA LYS A 78 -31.88 -14.85 12.11
C LYS A 78 -31.88 -13.70 13.11
N SER A 79 -30.82 -12.89 13.17
CA SER A 79 -30.75 -11.78 14.11
C SER A 79 -31.13 -10.48 13.43
N VAL A 80 -32.44 -10.28 13.35
CA VAL A 80 -33.06 -9.08 12.80
C VAL A 80 -33.48 -8.19 13.97
N MET A 81 -32.75 -7.10 14.18
CA MET A 81 -33.01 -6.11 15.23
C MET A 81 -33.77 -4.93 14.64
N THR A 82 -35.01 -4.73 15.07
CA THR A 82 -35.76 -3.52 14.73
C THR A 82 -35.41 -2.39 15.69
N ILE A 83 -35.24 -1.19 15.15
CA ILE A 83 -34.94 0.03 15.91
C ILE A 83 -35.99 1.07 15.57
N VAL A 84 -36.62 1.62 16.61
CA VAL A 84 -37.61 2.70 16.50
C VAL A 84 -37.12 3.93 17.24
N TRP A 85 -37.17 5.08 16.58
CA TRP A 85 -36.77 6.37 17.15
C TRP A 85 -38.00 7.24 17.36
N ASP A 86 -38.22 7.62 18.62
CA ASP A 86 -39.38 8.36 19.10
C ASP A 86 -38.98 9.71 19.71
N GLU A 87 -39.96 10.60 19.80
CA GLU A 87 -39.88 11.89 20.48
C GLU A 87 -40.72 11.78 21.75
N SER A 88 -40.08 11.43 22.87
CA SER A 88 -40.80 11.04 24.10
C SER A 88 -41.64 12.17 24.72
N LYS A 89 -41.43 13.41 24.29
CA LYS A 89 -42.18 14.60 24.73
C LYS A 89 -43.27 15.02 23.73
N GLY A 90 -43.52 14.22 22.70
CA GLY A 90 -44.52 14.48 21.67
C GLY A 90 -43.94 14.89 20.32
N THR A 91 -44.81 14.92 19.31
CA THR A 91 -44.42 15.16 17.90
C THR A 91 -43.77 16.53 17.70
N GLY A 92 -42.58 16.58 17.09
CA GLY A 92 -41.84 17.81 16.79
C GLY A 92 -40.94 18.33 17.91
N THR A 93 -40.82 17.61 19.03
CA THR A 93 -39.97 17.99 20.17
C THR A 93 -38.51 17.55 20.03
N GLY A 94 -38.20 16.73 19.03
CA GLY A 94 -36.88 16.19 18.76
C GLY A 94 -36.73 14.76 19.26
N TYR A 95 -36.09 13.92 18.45
CA TYR A 95 -35.94 12.50 18.75
C TYR A 95 -34.93 12.27 19.88
N ASP A 96 -35.41 11.68 20.97
CA ASP A 96 -34.67 11.55 22.24
C ASP A 96 -34.70 10.15 22.85
N THR A 97 -35.47 9.23 22.27
CA THR A 97 -35.69 7.86 22.80
C THR A 97 -35.64 6.82 21.69
N LEU A 98 -34.80 5.80 21.85
CA LEU A 98 -34.77 4.64 20.97
C LEU A 98 -35.48 3.45 21.62
N TYR A 99 -36.25 2.70 20.85
CA TYR A 99 -36.68 1.34 21.18
C TYR A 99 -35.87 0.38 20.31
N VAL A 100 -35.26 -0.63 20.91
CA VAL A 100 -34.35 -1.56 20.24
C VAL A 100 -34.71 -2.98 20.61
N ASP A 101 -35.11 -3.77 19.61
CA ASP A 101 -35.40 -5.20 19.70
C ASP A 101 -34.10 -6.00 19.93
N LYS A 102 -33.69 -6.12 21.18
CA LYS A 102 -32.37 -6.66 21.54
C LYS A 102 -32.34 -8.19 21.50
N ASN A 103 -33.50 -8.83 21.62
CA ASN A 103 -33.64 -10.28 21.64
C ASN A 103 -34.14 -10.87 20.30
N PHE A 104 -34.46 -10.01 19.32
CA PHE A 104 -34.90 -10.34 17.97
C PHE A 104 -36.28 -11.02 17.89
N ASN A 105 -37.14 -10.80 18.87
CA ASN A 105 -38.47 -11.40 18.92
C ASN A 105 -39.59 -10.50 18.35
N GLY A 106 -39.26 -9.26 17.98
CA GLY A 106 -40.17 -8.27 17.42
C GLY A 106 -41.12 -7.62 18.45
N ASP A 107 -40.89 -7.77 19.74
CA ASP A 107 -41.70 -7.20 20.83
C ASP A 107 -40.97 -6.03 21.51
N LEU A 108 -41.28 -4.80 21.08
CA LEU A 108 -40.64 -3.58 21.58
C LEU A 108 -41.15 -3.12 22.96
N THR A 109 -42.02 -3.90 23.60
CA THR A 109 -42.64 -3.52 24.89
C THR A 109 -41.88 -4.06 26.09
N GLU A 110 -40.90 -4.94 25.88
CA GLU A 110 -40.15 -5.59 26.94
C GLU A 110 -39.17 -4.64 27.67
N ASP A 111 -38.90 -4.98 28.94
CA ASP A 111 -37.98 -4.22 29.77
C ASP A 111 -36.55 -4.20 29.18
N GLY A 112 -35.95 -3.01 29.14
CA GLY A 112 -34.59 -2.82 28.64
C GLY A 112 -34.46 -2.57 27.13
N GLU A 113 -35.58 -2.57 26.40
CA GLU A 113 -35.63 -2.21 24.97
C GLU A 113 -35.73 -0.71 24.75
N ARG A 114 -36.31 0.03 25.72
CA ARG A 114 -36.37 1.49 25.72
C ARG A 114 -35.06 2.11 26.22
N ILE A 115 -34.37 2.82 25.34
CA ILE A 115 -33.10 3.52 25.57
C ILE A 115 -33.32 5.04 25.49
N SER A 116 -33.36 5.69 26.64
CA SER A 116 -33.36 7.15 26.71
C SER A 116 -31.98 7.71 26.40
N SER A 117 -31.97 8.86 25.75
CA SER A 117 -30.72 9.53 25.45
C SER A 117 -30.08 10.21 26.66
N ILE A 118 -28.76 10.34 26.60
CA ILE A 118 -27.93 11.06 27.56
C ILE A 118 -27.40 12.32 26.88
N GLU A 119 -27.77 13.49 27.39
CA GLU A 119 -27.24 14.77 26.89
C GLU A 119 -25.79 14.96 27.37
N ILE A 120 -24.87 15.26 26.44
CA ILE A 120 -23.48 15.56 26.78
C ILE A 120 -23.16 17.02 26.47
N LYS A 121 -22.84 17.79 27.51
CA LYS A 121 -22.33 19.16 27.43
C LYS A 121 -20.87 19.19 27.89
N THR A 122 -19.94 19.28 26.95
CA THR A 122 -18.52 19.56 27.27
C THR A 122 -18.04 20.77 26.48
N LYS A 123 -16.96 21.42 26.92
CA LYS A 123 -16.34 22.58 26.23
C LYS A 123 -16.05 22.34 24.73
N ARG A 124 -15.95 21.09 24.28
CA ARG A 124 -15.68 20.70 22.88
C ARG A 124 -16.80 19.90 22.21
N ARG A 125 -17.91 19.56 22.90
CA ARG A 125 -18.95 18.66 22.37
C ARG A 125 -20.34 19.05 22.89
N LYS A 126 -21.32 19.14 21.96
CA LYS A 126 -22.75 19.17 22.24
C LYS A 126 -23.41 18.08 21.39
N GLY A 127 -24.23 17.22 21.99
CA GLY A 127 -24.94 16.17 21.28
C GLY A 127 -25.59 15.17 22.22
N THR A 128 -26.23 14.17 21.62
CA THR A 128 -27.08 13.20 22.29
C THR A 128 -26.43 11.82 22.20
N VAL A 129 -26.35 11.07 23.29
CA VAL A 129 -25.75 9.72 23.30
C VAL A 129 -26.78 8.66 23.60
N TYR A 130 -26.74 7.57 22.84
CA TYR A 130 -27.52 6.37 23.07
C TYR A 130 -26.57 5.21 23.37
N GLU A 131 -26.67 4.67 24.58
CA GLU A 131 -25.91 3.50 25.02
C GLU A 131 -26.79 2.27 24.94
N ILE A 132 -26.84 1.67 23.74
CA ILE A 132 -27.64 0.46 23.47
C ILE A 132 -27.04 -0.74 24.23
N GLY A 133 -25.72 -0.76 24.39
CA GLY A 133 -24.98 -1.75 25.16
C GLY A 133 -24.57 -2.96 24.33
N THR A 134 -24.43 -4.10 25.01
CA THR A 134 -23.99 -5.35 24.40
C THR A 134 -25.18 -6.21 23.98
N ILE A 135 -25.18 -6.66 22.73
CA ILE A 135 -26.19 -7.55 22.14
C ILE A 135 -25.51 -8.86 21.75
N LYS A 136 -26.12 -10.00 22.09
CA LYS A 136 -25.61 -11.33 21.73
C LYS A 136 -26.48 -11.93 20.63
N SER A 137 -25.86 -12.56 19.64
CA SER A 137 -26.53 -13.37 18.62
C SER A 137 -25.77 -14.67 18.46
N GLY A 138 -26.29 -15.75 19.04
CA GLY A 138 -25.55 -17.01 19.13
C GLY A 138 -24.17 -16.80 19.78
N ALA A 139 -23.11 -17.09 19.03
CA ALA A 139 -21.72 -16.92 19.47
C ALA A 139 -21.15 -15.51 19.22
N ASP A 140 -21.87 -14.66 18.50
CA ASP A 140 -21.45 -13.31 18.15
C ASP A 140 -21.87 -12.31 19.24
N THR A 141 -21.06 -11.27 19.42
CA THR A 141 -21.30 -10.21 20.40
C THR A 141 -21.12 -8.85 19.76
N PHE A 142 -22.12 -8.00 19.89
CA PHE A 142 -22.16 -6.65 19.33
C PHE A 142 -22.20 -5.63 20.45
N TYR A 143 -21.49 -4.52 20.30
CA TYR A 143 -21.53 -3.39 21.23
C TYR A 143 -21.81 -2.11 20.45
N PHE A 144 -22.86 -1.41 20.86
CA PHE A 144 -23.30 -0.18 20.20
C PHE A 144 -23.41 0.98 21.20
N LYS A 145 -22.68 2.05 20.91
CA LYS A 145 -22.77 3.36 21.57
C LYS A 145 -22.78 4.45 20.52
N TRP A 146 -23.92 5.12 20.36
CA TRP A 146 -24.11 6.13 19.32
C TRP A 146 -24.04 7.52 19.91
N HIS A 147 -23.20 8.35 19.35
CA HIS A 147 -23.21 9.79 19.56
C HIS A 147 -23.91 10.40 18.36
N MET A 148 -25.02 11.10 18.56
CA MET A 148 -25.80 11.74 17.49
C MET A 148 -25.43 13.22 17.35
N THR A 149 -25.32 13.70 16.12
CA THR A 149 -25.20 15.13 15.82
C THR A 149 -26.58 15.81 15.82
N LYS A 150 -26.62 17.14 15.76
CA LYS A 150 -27.87 17.91 15.69
C LYS A 150 -28.69 17.60 14.43
N GLU A 151 -28.04 17.16 13.37
CA GLU A 151 -28.68 16.78 12.10
C GLU A 151 -29.07 15.29 12.08
N ASN A 152 -29.18 14.65 13.26
CA ASN A 152 -29.59 13.25 13.40
C ASN A 152 -28.66 12.24 12.69
N ASN A 153 -27.38 12.57 12.55
CA ASN A 153 -26.38 11.65 12.02
C ASN A 153 -25.60 10.99 13.15
N ILE A 154 -25.09 9.78 12.92
CA ILE A 154 -24.15 9.18 13.87
C ILE A 154 -22.81 9.92 13.75
N ALA A 155 -22.46 10.64 14.81
CA ALA A 155 -21.21 11.35 14.99
C ALA A 155 -20.02 10.39 15.10
N TRP A 156 -18.86 10.93 14.78
CA TRP A 156 -17.67 10.13 14.56
C TRP A 156 -17.07 9.44 15.80
N TYR A 157 -17.42 9.90 16.99
CA TYR A 157 -16.98 9.30 18.26
C TYR A 157 -17.80 8.08 18.67
N SER A 158 -18.79 7.71 17.88
CA SER A 158 -19.61 6.53 18.15
C SER A 158 -18.77 5.26 18.11
N SER A 159 -19.08 4.36 19.03
CA SER A 159 -18.40 3.08 19.17
C SER A 159 -19.34 1.98 18.71
N MET A 160 -19.01 1.35 17.59
CA MET A 160 -19.72 0.20 17.05
C MET A 160 -18.71 -0.94 16.86
N THR A 161 -18.79 -1.95 17.72
CA THR A 161 -17.88 -3.10 17.68
C THR A 161 -18.69 -4.37 17.54
N ALA A 162 -18.30 -5.26 16.63
CA ALA A 162 -18.80 -6.63 16.58
C ALA A 162 -17.64 -7.60 16.78
N ASN A 163 -17.80 -8.55 17.68
CA ASN A 163 -16.97 -9.73 17.78
C ASN A 163 -17.78 -10.87 17.17
N ILE A 164 -17.40 -11.31 15.98
CA ILE A 164 -18.10 -12.36 15.23
C ILE A 164 -17.20 -13.60 15.20
N LYS A 165 -17.79 -14.76 15.50
CA LYS A 165 -17.12 -16.07 15.48
C LYS A 165 -17.35 -16.73 14.12
N ILE A 166 -16.28 -17.03 13.40
CA ILE A 166 -16.37 -17.70 12.10
C ILE A 166 -15.57 -19.00 12.13
N LYS A 167 -16.30 -20.14 12.12
CA LYS A 167 -15.90 -21.56 12.07
C LYS A 167 -14.77 -22.06 13.00
N THR A 168 -13.70 -21.31 13.22
CA THR A 168 -12.63 -21.57 14.23
C THR A 168 -11.85 -20.31 14.67
N ASN A 169 -12.12 -19.13 14.10
CA ASN A 169 -11.42 -17.88 14.44
C ASN A 169 -12.35 -16.81 15.02
N ASN A 170 -11.89 -16.13 16.07
CA ASN A 170 -12.55 -14.93 16.60
C ASN A 170 -12.15 -13.72 15.74
N ILE A 171 -13.11 -13.06 15.12
CA ILE A 171 -12.86 -11.88 14.30
C ILE A 171 -13.59 -10.70 14.89
N THR A 172 -12.81 -9.73 15.36
CA THR A 172 -13.33 -8.47 15.88
C THR A 172 -13.39 -7.44 14.75
N TYR A 173 -14.61 -7.11 14.35
CA TYR A 173 -14.91 -5.93 13.55
C TYR A 173 -15.00 -4.72 14.47
N LYS A 174 -14.22 -3.68 14.19
CA LYS A 174 -14.42 -2.35 14.76
C LYS A 174 -14.81 -1.40 13.64
N ALA A 175 -16.09 -1.13 13.51
CA ALA A 175 -16.55 -0.07 12.62
C ALA A 175 -16.29 1.28 13.32
N GLY A 176 -15.58 2.18 12.64
CA GLY A 176 -15.28 3.52 13.12
C GLY A 176 -15.86 4.55 12.16
N ILE A 177 -16.55 5.56 12.68
CA ILE A 177 -17.43 6.46 11.91
C ILE A 177 -16.70 7.75 11.50
N LEU A 178 -15.53 7.64 10.88
CA LEU A 178 -14.74 8.80 10.43
C LEU A 178 -14.43 8.75 8.94
N PRO A 179 -14.21 9.91 8.24
CA PRO A 179 -14.75 11.22 8.54
C PRO A 179 -16.08 11.39 7.79
N GLY A 180 -16.97 12.19 8.35
CA GLY A 180 -18.31 12.34 7.84
C GLY A 180 -19.22 11.40 8.59
N ASN A 181 -20.01 11.99 9.47
CA ASN A 181 -21.04 11.33 10.25
C ASN A 181 -21.79 10.32 9.35
N ILE A 182 -22.00 9.08 9.83
CA ILE A 182 -22.81 8.13 9.07
C ILE A 182 -24.23 8.67 9.09
N LYS A 183 -24.76 8.99 7.91
CA LYS A 183 -26.17 9.31 7.76
C LYS A 183 -26.96 8.01 7.85
N LEU A 184 -27.62 7.80 8.97
CA LEU A 184 -28.64 6.78 9.06
C LEU A 184 -29.91 7.29 8.39
N ASN A 185 -30.40 6.51 7.45
CA ASN A 185 -31.73 6.65 6.91
C ASN A 185 -32.69 5.96 7.88
N PHE A 186 -33.88 6.49 7.98
CA PHE A 186 -35.00 5.90 8.70
C PHE A 186 -36.26 6.10 7.86
N SER A 187 -37.26 5.25 8.04
CA SER A 187 -38.58 5.43 7.45
C SER A 187 -39.62 5.74 8.52
N HIS A 188 -40.67 6.48 8.19
CA HIS A 188 -41.85 6.61 9.05
C HIS A 188 -42.78 5.39 9.00
N ASN A 189 -42.43 4.38 8.21
CA ASN A 189 -43.19 3.13 8.09
C ASN A 189 -42.23 1.94 8.10
N ILE A 190 -42.46 0.97 8.98
CA ILE A 190 -41.64 -0.25 9.10
C ILE A 190 -41.53 -1.03 7.78
N LYS A 191 -42.57 -1.02 6.95
CA LYS A 191 -42.61 -1.68 5.64
C LYS A 191 -41.57 -1.14 4.66
N THR A 192 -41.16 0.12 4.82
CA THR A 192 -40.16 0.77 3.99
C THR A 192 -38.90 1.13 4.78
N ALA A 193 -38.74 0.59 5.99
CA ALA A 193 -37.57 0.84 6.83
C ALA A 193 -36.28 0.42 6.10
N PRO A 194 -35.21 1.20 6.13
CA PRO A 194 -33.94 0.76 5.57
C PRO A 194 -33.38 -0.42 6.37
N VAL A 195 -32.84 -1.40 5.66
CA VAL A 195 -32.08 -2.51 6.27
C VAL A 195 -30.61 -2.17 6.27
N TYR A 196 -30.01 -2.20 7.43
CA TYR A 196 -28.57 -2.13 7.66
C TYR A 196 -28.03 -3.52 7.97
N ARG A 197 -26.77 -3.77 7.60
CA ARG A 197 -26.11 -5.04 7.90
C ARG A 197 -24.82 -4.83 8.68
N PHE A 198 -24.70 -5.51 9.81
CA PHE A 198 -23.53 -5.45 10.68
C PHE A 198 -22.98 -6.87 10.90
N GLY A 199 -22.13 -7.30 9.96
CA GLY A 199 -21.68 -8.67 9.73
C GLY A 199 -21.71 -8.98 8.24
N GLY A 200 -21.25 -10.15 7.81
CA GLY A 200 -21.28 -10.58 6.41
C GLY A 200 -20.13 -10.08 5.53
N GLU A 201 -20.40 -10.10 4.22
CA GLU A 201 -19.43 -9.73 3.19
C GLU A 201 -19.18 -8.22 3.18
N ALA A 202 -17.91 -7.86 3.33
CA ALA A 202 -17.47 -6.47 3.22
C ALA A 202 -16.90 -6.24 1.82
N ILE A 203 -17.35 -5.19 1.16
CA ILE A 203 -16.97 -4.91 -0.22
C ILE A 203 -16.20 -3.59 -0.32
N PRO A 204 -15.27 -3.46 -1.28
CA PRO A 204 -14.65 -2.19 -1.57
C PRO A 204 -15.61 -1.33 -2.40
N VAL A 205 -15.68 -0.05 -2.04
CA VAL A 205 -16.48 0.96 -2.72
C VAL A 205 -15.55 2.09 -3.14
N VAL A 206 -15.40 2.30 -4.44
CA VAL A 206 -14.61 3.42 -4.95
C VAL A 206 -15.41 4.70 -4.81
N LEU A 207 -14.84 5.68 -4.11
CA LEU A 207 -15.37 7.01 -3.89
C LEU A 207 -14.78 7.94 -4.95
N TYR A 208 -15.49 8.10 -6.04
CA TYR A 208 -15.05 8.91 -7.17
C TYR A 208 -15.61 10.34 -7.05
N LYS A 209 -14.76 11.33 -7.29
CA LYS A 209 -15.18 12.73 -7.31
C LYS A 209 -14.58 13.39 -8.56
N GLU A 210 -15.44 13.76 -9.50
CA GLU A 210 -15.01 14.33 -10.78
C GLU A 210 -14.33 15.70 -10.60
N ASN A 211 -14.81 16.51 -9.64
CA ASN A 211 -14.16 17.75 -9.22
C ASN A 211 -14.57 18.17 -7.80
N ARG A 212 -13.98 19.22 -7.23
CA ARG A 212 -14.26 19.66 -5.85
C ARG A 212 -15.73 20.07 -5.60
N LYS A 213 -16.47 20.51 -6.62
CA LYS A 213 -17.86 21.01 -6.50
C LYS A 213 -18.92 19.91 -6.65
N LYS A 214 -18.62 18.83 -7.39
CA LYS A 214 -19.57 17.72 -7.62
C LYS A 214 -19.68 16.78 -6.41
N PRO A 215 -20.84 16.14 -6.18
CA PRO A 215 -20.97 15.12 -5.13
C PRO A 215 -20.05 13.92 -5.42
N THR A 216 -19.64 13.22 -4.36
CA THR A 216 -18.88 11.97 -4.50
C THR A 216 -19.82 10.85 -4.97
N ILE A 217 -19.47 10.20 -6.07
CA ILE A 217 -20.16 9.05 -6.64
C ILE A 217 -19.55 7.78 -6.04
N LYS A 218 -20.38 6.80 -5.70
CA LYS A 218 -19.94 5.47 -5.28
C LYS A 218 -19.91 4.53 -6.48
N LEU A 219 -18.76 3.95 -6.76
CA LEU A 219 -18.56 2.98 -7.83
C LEU A 219 -18.26 1.61 -7.23
N TYR A 220 -18.84 0.58 -7.83
CA TYR A 220 -18.73 -0.81 -7.40
C TYR A 220 -18.01 -1.65 -8.44
N ALA A 221 -17.62 -2.88 -8.09
CA ALA A 221 -17.03 -3.81 -9.04
C ALA A 221 -17.90 -3.92 -10.31
N GLY A 222 -17.25 -3.86 -11.47
CA GLY A 222 -17.86 -3.77 -12.79
C GLY A 222 -18.09 -2.34 -13.31
N SER A 223 -18.00 -1.33 -12.44
CA SER A 223 -18.16 0.06 -12.87
C SER A 223 -16.95 0.53 -13.69
N ASN A 224 -17.18 1.52 -14.55
CA ASN A 224 -16.11 2.20 -15.27
C ASN A 224 -15.59 3.40 -14.44
N LEU A 225 -14.28 3.50 -14.27
CA LEU A 225 -13.60 4.62 -13.59
C LEU A 225 -13.39 5.84 -14.51
N GLY A 226 -13.78 5.72 -15.77
CA GLY A 226 -13.63 6.74 -16.80
C GLY A 226 -12.33 6.58 -17.58
N THR A 227 -11.78 7.72 -17.99
CA THR A 227 -10.56 7.79 -18.79
C THR A 227 -9.45 8.43 -17.97
N TRP A 228 -8.29 7.77 -17.89
CA TRP A 228 -7.06 8.36 -17.36
C TRP A 228 -6.03 8.55 -18.46
N THR A 229 -5.08 9.44 -18.22
CA THR A 229 -4.01 9.75 -19.18
C THR A 229 -2.67 9.26 -18.64
N ALA A 230 -1.87 8.60 -19.47
CA ALA A 230 -0.48 8.30 -19.14
C ALA A 230 0.30 9.58 -18.80
N GLY A 231 1.24 9.49 -17.87
CA GLY A 231 1.94 10.64 -17.32
C GLY A 231 1.13 11.45 -16.29
N THR A 232 -0.05 10.98 -15.85
CA THR A 232 -0.82 11.68 -14.80
C THR A 232 -0.87 10.86 -13.52
N TYR A 233 -0.86 11.56 -12.38
CA TYR A 233 -1.10 10.95 -11.08
C TYR A 233 -2.59 10.89 -10.76
N ASN A 234 -3.14 9.68 -10.76
CA ASN A 234 -4.54 9.41 -10.46
C ASN A 234 -4.65 8.81 -9.06
N GLN A 235 -5.62 9.31 -8.28
CA GLN A 235 -5.89 8.82 -6.94
C GLN A 235 -7.24 8.12 -6.92
N ILE A 236 -7.25 6.89 -6.43
CA ILE A 236 -8.47 6.21 -6.04
C ILE A 236 -8.65 6.43 -4.54
N ARG A 237 -9.82 6.95 -4.19
CA ARG A 237 -10.32 6.88 -2.81
C ARG A 237 -11.31 5.75 -2.75
N MET A 238 -11.25 4.93 -1.72
CA MET A 238 -12.23 3.88 -1.50
C MET A 238 -12.59 3.76 -0.03
N ALA A 239 -13.77 3.23 0.25
CA ALA A 239 -14.10 2.69 1.56
C ALA A 239 -14.21 1.17 1.45
N VAL A 240 -14.06 0.48 2.57
CA VAL A 240 -14.57 -0.89 2.68
C VAL A 240 -15.84 -0.79 3.49
N SER A 241 -16.92 -1.34 2.95
CA SER A 241 -18.28 -1.16 3.49
C SER A 241 -18.99 -2.49 3.71
N LEU A 242 -19.82 -2.56 4.75
CA LEU A 242 -20.95 -3.48 4.84
C LEU A 242 -22.16 -2.79 4.24
N ILE A 243 -22.84 -3.42 3.29
CA ILE A 243 -23.98 -2.81 2.59
C ILE A 243 -25.27 -3.57 2.91
N GLY A 244 -26.27 -2.82 3.33
CA GLY A 244 -27.63 -3.28 3.57
C GLY A 244 -28.44 -3.45 2.29
N ASP A 245 -29.75 -3.21 2.37
CA ASP A 245 -30.70 -3.32 1.25
C ASP A 245 -30.61 -2.18 0.23
N ASN A 246 -29.79 -1.16 0.51
CA ASN A 246 -29.49 -0.07 -0.40
C ASN A 246 -28.02 0.34 -0.26
N VAL A 247 -27.42 0.80 -1.36
CA VAL A 247 -26.07 1.36 -1.41
C VAL A 247 -25.84 2.58 -0.51
N ASN A 248 -26.92 3.25 -0.09
CA ASN A 248 -26.88 4.35 0.88
C ASN A 248 -26.98 3.87 2.33
N ASN A 249 -27.37 2.61 2.56
CA ASN A 249 -27.48 1.97 3.87
C ASN A 249 -26.21 1.16 4.13
N GLU A 250 -25.09 1.85 4.38
CA GLU A 250 -23.77 1.22 4.54
C GLU A 250 -23.07 1.60 5.85
N PHE A 251 -22.22 0.70 6.35
CA PHE A 251 -21.23 0.98 7.40
C PHE A 251 -19.82 0.86 6.85
N ARG A 252 -18.98 1.89 7.06
CA ARG A 252 -17.60 1.93 6.58
C ARG A 252 -16.61 1.52 7.66
N PHE A 253 -15.55 0.81 7.29
CA PHE A 253 -14.47 0.41 8.18
C PHE A 253 -13.32 1.43 8.22
N PHE A 254 -12.65 1.54 9.37
CA PHE A 254 -11.44 2.36 9.52
C PHE A 254 -10.18 1.64 9.00
N LYS A 255 -9.26 2.39 8.38
CA LYS A 255 -7.98 1.89 7.83
C LYS A 255 -7.20 0.99 8.77
N ALA A 256 -7.06 1.37 10.05
CA ALA A 256 -6.24 0.61 11.01
C ALA A 256 -6.97 -0.55 11.71
N ARG A 257 -8.24 -0.82 11.38
CA ARG A 257 -9.08 -1.78 12.13
C ARG A 257 -9.82 -2.78 11.24
N PHE A 258 -9.41 -2.90 9.99
CA PHE A 258 -10.03 -3.82 9.04
C PHE A 258 -9.50 -5.25 9.22
N PRO A 259 -10.38 -6.25 9.45
CA PRO A 259 -9.99 -7.66 9.45
C PRO A 259 -9.50 -8.09 8.07
N GLY A 260 -8.31 -8.71 8.00
CA GLY A 260 -7.67 -9.10 6.73
C GLY A 260 -6.57 -8.14 6.23
N GLY A 261 -6.50 -6.92 6.76
CA GLY A 261 -5.46 -5.93 6.44
C GLY A 261 -5.77 -5.08 5.20
N GLU A 262 -4.97 -4.03 4.95
CA GLU A 262 -5.27 -3.05 3.89
C GLU A 262 -5.47 -3.70 2.50
N PRO A 263 -6.51 -3.30 1.74
CA PRO A 263 -6.71 -3.80 0.38
C PRO A 263 -5.51 -3.41 -0.50
N GLN A 264 -5.12 -4.33 -1.37
CA GLN A 264 -4.13 -4.05 -2.41
C GLN A 264 -4.84 -3.50 -3.63
N ILE A 265 -4.24 -2.51 -4.28
CA ILE A 265 -4.83 -1.91 -5.48
C ILE A 265 -3.76 -1.92 -6.56
N SER A 266 -4.15 -2.35 -7.74
CA SER A 266 -3.29 -2.41 -8.90
C SER A 266 -4.02 -1.95 -10.16
N LEU A 267 -3.24 -1.53 -11.14
CA LEU A 267 -3.67 -1.41 -12.53
C LEU A 267 -3.21 -2.67 -13.26
N LYS A 268 -4.17 -3.49 -13.68
CA LYS A 268 -3.97 -4.62 -14.57
C LYS A 268 -3.93 -4.11 -16.01
N VAL A 269 -2.75 -4.13 -16.59
CA VAL A 269 -2.48 -3.63 -17.93
C VAL A 269 -2.69 -4.77 -18.92
N PHE A 270 -3.36 -4.46 -20.01
CA PHE A 270 -3.70 -5.41 -21.06
C PHE A 270 -3.01 -4.98 -22.35
N GLU A 271 -2.50 -5.95 -23.10
CA GLU A 271 -1.96 -5.76 -24.44
C GLU A 271 -2.43 -6.96 -25.26
N ASN A 272 -3.09 -6.70 -26.40
CA ASN A 272 -3.66 -7.73 -27.26
C ASN A 272 -4.57 -8.73 -26.50
N GLY A 273 -5.40 -8.23 -25.59
CA GLY A 273 -6.33 -9.03 -24.77
C GLY A 273 -5.67 -9.85 -23.65
N LYS A 274 -4.34 -9.86 -23.55
CA LYS A 274 -3.60 -10.57 -22.49
C LYS A 274 -3.10 -9.60 -21.43
N VAL A 275 -2.97 -10.10 -20.20
CA VAL A 275 -2.40 -9.32 -19.10
C VAL A 275 -0.91 -9.19 -19.33
N LYS A 276 -0.45 -7.98 -19.64
CA LYS A 276 0.98 -7.68 -19.80
C LYS A 276 1.66 -7.57 -18.45
N GLU A 277 1.01 -6.85 -17.53
CA GLU A 277 1.58 -6.56 -16.21
C GLU A 277 0.51 -6.10 -15.22
N GLU A 278 0.90 -6.00 -13.95
CA GLU A 278 0.08 -5.47 -12.87
C GLU A 278 0.90 -4.43 -12.08
N ILE A 279 0.48 -3.15 -12.15
CA ILE A 279 1.19 -2.03 -11.53
C ILE A 279 0.51 -1.64 -10.23
N LEU A 280 1.20 -1.80 -9.11
CA LEU A 280 0.64 -1.49 -7.79
C LEU A 280 0.49 0.02 -7.57
N PHE A 281 -0.65 0.42 -7.00
CA PHE A 281 -0.82 1.77 -6.50
C PHE A 281 0.05 1.95 -5.24
N THR A 282 0.61 3.14 -5.09
CA THR A 282 1.53 3.47 -4.00
C THR A 282 1.03 4.65 -3.18
N GLY A 283 1.72 4.88 -2.05
CA GLY A 283 1.43 5.98 -1.14
C GLY A 283 0.07 5.84 -0.44
N GLY A 284 -0.48 6.97 0.01
CA GLY A 284 -1.86 7.06 0.45
C GLY A 284 -2.11 7.60 1.86
N CYS A 285 -2.90 8.67 1.97
CA CYS A 285 -3.42 9.14 3.24
C CYS A 285 -4.74 8.42 3.52
N GLY A 286 -4.87 7.84 4.72
CA GLY A 286 -6.12 7.25 5.18
C GLY A 286 -6.71 8.07 6.31
N CYS A 287 -7.38 9.17 5.97
CA CYS A 287 -8.14 9.93 6.95
C CYS A 287 -9.58 9.40 6.94
N GLY A 288 -9.95 8.85 8.10
CA GLY A 288 -11.23 8.23 8.43
C GLY A 288 -11.82 7.29 7.36
N GLY A 289 -11.52 6.01 7.50
CA GLY A 289 -12.23 4.95 6.78
C GLY A 289 -12.20 4.98 5.24
N THR A 290 -11.57 5.99 4.66
CA THR A 290 -11.26 6.08 3.25
C THR A 290 -9.79 5.79 3.06
N PHE A 291 -9.51 4.94 2.08
CA PHE A 291 -8.18 4.58 1.63
C PHE A 291 -7.95 5.34 0.35
N ALA A 292 -7.12 6.37 0.42
CA ALA A 292 -6.63 7.01 -0.78
C ALA A 292 -5.35 6.31 -1.19
N LYS A 293 -5.27 5.79 -2.40
CA LYS A 293 -4.05 5.25 -3.00
C LYS A 293 -3.91 5.88 -4.37
N GLY A 294 -2.69 6.15 -4.82
CA GLY A 294 -2.50 6.76 -6.12
C GLY A 294 -1.53 6.00 -6.99
N LEU A 295 -1.69 6.21 -8.28
CA LEU A 295 -0.87 5.63 -9.31
C LEU A 295 -0.54 6.73 -10.31
N PHE A 296 0.75 6.92 -10.57
CA PHE A 296 1.15 7.64 -11.76
C PHE A 296 1.14 6.68 -12.94
N ILE A 297 0.29 6.92 -13.93
CA ILE A 297 0.16 6.00 -15.06
C ILE A 297 1.43 6.04 -15.89
N PRO A 298 2.24 4.96 -15.93
CA PRO A 298 3.53 4.98 -16.63
C PRO A 298 3.36 5.21 -18.13
N SER A 299 4.36 5.81 -18.77
CA SER A 299 4.36 6.08 -20.22
C SER A 299 4.44 4.80 -21.07
N ARG A 300 4.84 3.68 -20.45
CA ARG A 300 4.88 2.34 -21.05
C ARG A 300 3.55 1.58 -21.02
N VAL A 301 2.49 2.12 -20.41
CA VAL A 301 1.15 1.51 -20.45
C VAL A 301 0.52 1.79 -21.82
N PRO A 302 0.16 0.77 -22.62
CA PRO A 302 -0.48 1.00 -23.92
C PRO A 302 -1.79 1.78 -23.77
N PRO A 303 -2.21 2.56 -24.78
CA PRO A 303 -3.56 3.11 -24.81
C PRO A 303 -4.58 1.98 -24.98
N GLY A 304 -5.75 2.09 -24.34
CA GLY A 304 -6.82 1.10 -24.47
C GLY A 304 -7.58 0.82 -23.18
N GLU A 305 -8.32 -0.29 -23.19
CA GLU A 305 -9.10 -0.75 -22.04
C GLU A 305 -8.21 -1.56 -21.09
N HIS A 306 -8.27 -1.18 -19.82
CA HIS A 306 -7.55 -1.82 -18.73
C HIS A 306 -8.47 -2.05 -17.54
N SER A 307 -7.92 -2.52 -16.44
CA SER A 307 -8.71 -2.67 -15.22
C SER A 307 -7.94 -2.30 -13.98
N VAL A 308 -8.58 -1.57 -13.09
CA VAL A 308 -8.11 -1.44 -11.72
C VAL A 308 -8.65 -2.62 -10.93
N ILE A 309 -7.77 -3.30 -10.22
CA ILE A 309 -8.12 -4.40 -9.33
C ILE A 309 -7.97 -3.92 -7.90
N ILE A 310 -9.01 -4.11 -7.09
CA ILE A 310 -8.94 -4.00 -5.64
C ILE A 310 -8.94 -5.42 -5.09
N ARG A 311 -7.80 -5.89 -4.62
CA ARG A 311 -7.62 -7.22 -4.05
C ARG A 311 -7.82 -7.18 -2.54
N MET A 312 -8.74 -8.01 -2.06
CA MET A 312 -9.01 -8.21 -0.64
C MET A 312 -8.68 -9.64 -0.24
N ASN A 313 -7.98 -9.82 0.87
CA ASN A 313 -7.72 -11.14 1.45
C ASN A 313 -8.62 -11.31 2.69
N ARG A 314 -9.74 -12.02 2.52
CA ARG A 314 -10.71 -12.28 3.59
C ARG A 314 -11.16 -13.73 3.56
N LEU A 315 -10.32 -14.63 4.01
CA LEU A 315 -10.68 -16.05 4.14
C LEU A 315 -12.00 -16.23 4.91
N GLU A 316 -12.23 -15.40 5.93
CA GLU A 316 -13.39 -15.49 6.80
C GLU A 316 -14.73 -15.09 6.19
N ALA A 317 -14.73 -14.23 5.16
CA ALA A 317 -15.96 -13.65 4.61
C ALA A 317 -16.12 -13.90 3.11
N LEU A 318 -15.00 -14.06 2.41
CA LEU A 318 -14.94 -14.28 0.96
C LEU A 318 -14.49 -15.71 0.63
N GLY A 319 -14.17 -16.54 1.62
CA GLY A 319 -13.63 -17.89 1.40
C GLY A 319 -12.20 -17.89 0.83
N GLY A 320 -11.56 -16.73 0.69
CA GLY A 320 -10.21 -16.59 0.17
C GLY A 320 -9.85 -15.17 -0.26
N VAL A 321 -8.99 -15.08 -1.27
CA VAL A 321 -8.61 -13.82 -1.92
C VAL A 321 -9.65 -13.48 -2.98
N ALA A 322 -10.13 -12.23 -3.00
CA ALA A 322 -11.04 -11.75 -4.03
C ALA A 322 -10.52 -10.49 -4.74
N ASP A 323 -10.67 -10.47 -6.06
CA ASP A 323 -10.31 -9.38 -6.94
C ASP A 323 -11.57 -8.65 -7.41
N PHE A 324 -11.79 -7.44 -6.92
CA PHE A 324 -12.87 -6.56 -7.37
C PHE A 324 -12.36 -5.73 -8.55
N GLU A 325 -12.92 -5.99 -9.74
CA GLU A 325 -12.46 -5.39 -10.99
C GLU A 325 -13.27 -4.13 -11.34
N TYR A 326 -12.57 -3.07 -11.73
CA TYR A 326 -13.15 -1.82 -12.22
C TYR A 326 -12.55 -1.51 -13.59
N LYS A 327 -13.40 -1.25 -14.58
CA LYS A 327 -12.95 -0.96 -15.95
C LYS A 327 -12.39 0.45 -16.05
N ILE A 328 -11.41 0.64 -16.92
CA ILE A 328 -10.81 1.95 -17.14
C ILE A 328 -10.20 2.07 -18.51
N LYS A 329 -10.35 3.23 -19.15
CA LYS A 329 -9.67 3.56 -20.40
C LYS A 329 -8.40 4.35 -20.13
N ILE A 330 -7.26 3.93 -20.66
CA ILE A 330 -6.02 4.71 -20.64
C ILE A 330 -5.81 5.36 -22.01
N VAL A 331 -5.58 6.68 -21.99
CA VAL A 331 -5.09 7.46 -23.13
C VAL A 331 -3.60 7.67 -22.96
N ASN A 332 -2.79 7.22 -23.92
CA ASN A 332 -1.34 7.41 -23.89
C ASN A 332 -0.82 7.93 -25.24
N PRO A 333 -0.73 9.26 -25.43
CA PRO A 333 -0.29 9.85 -26.69
C PRO A 333 1.21 9.68 -26.97
N THR A 334 1.97 9.28 -25.94
CA THR A 334 3.42 9.06 -25.97
C THR A 334 3.80 7.58 -26.03
N PHE A 335 2.82 6.66 -26.07
CA PHE A 335 3.12 5.24 -26.13
C PHE A 335 3.93 4.91 -27.40
N GLY A 336 5.04 4.19 -27.23
CA GLY A 336 5.96 3.85 -28.31
C GLY A 336 6.76 5.04 -28.88
N LYS A 337 6.60 6.26 -28.35
CA LYS A 337 7.36 7.44 -28.79
C LYS A 337 8.57 7.66 -27.87
N PRO A 338 9.73 8.05 -28.42
CA PRO A 338 10.86 8.47 -27.61
C PRO A 338 10.49 9.65 -26.70
N LEU A 339 10.99 9.63 -25.47
CA LEU A 339 10.86 10.76 -24.56
C LEU A 339 12.06 11.67 -24.76
N VAL A 340 11.83 12.90 -25.22
CA VAL A 340 12.91 13.88 -25.39
C VAL A 340 13.53 14.21 -24.03
N ASP A 341 14.76 13.72 -23.78
CA ASP A 341 15.56 14.06 -22.60
C ASP A 341 16.47 15.28 -22.90
N PRO A 342 16.19 16.45 -22.31
CA PRO A 342 17.00 17.64 -22.55
C PRO A 342 18.47 17.47 -22.12
N ALA A 343 18.78 16.64 -21.12
CA ALA A 343 20.17 16.41 -20.72
C ALA A 343 20.94 15.63 -21.80
N TYR A 344 20.30 14.59 -22.34
CA TYR A 344 20.88 13.78 -23.41
C TYR A 344 21.11 14.64 -24.66
N THR A 345 20.09 15.38 -25.11
CA THR A 345 20.19 16.24 -26.29
C THR A 345 21.27 17.30 -26.13
N SER A 346 21.31 18.03 -25.00
CA SER A 346 22.32 19.07 -24.77
C SER A 346 23.74 18.50 -24.73
N LEU A 347 23.94 17.32 -24.12
CA LEU A 347 25.26 16.69 -24.08
C LEU A 347 25.69 16.16 -25.45
N LYS A 348 24.75 15.63 -26.24
CA LYS A 348 25.05 15.16 -27.60
C LYS A 348 25.41 16.30 -28.55
N GLU A 349 24.72 17.42 -28.43
CA GLU A 349 25.03 18.64 -29.19
C GLU A 349 26.40 19.22 -28.79
N LYS A 350 26.66 19.33 -27.47
CA LYS A 350 27.92 19.89 -26.95
C LYS A 350 29.13 18.98 -27.19
N PHE A 351 28.93 17.67 -27.21
CA PHE A 351 29.99 16.66 -27.35
C PHE A 351 29.59 15.59 -28.38
N PRO A 352 29.55 15.92 -29.69
CA PRO A 352 29.00 15.04 -30.72
C PRO A 352 29.72 13.69 -30.82
N ASN A 353 31.02 13.67 -30.54
CA ASN A 353 31.88 12.48 -30.62
C ASN A 353 31.96 11.70 -29.30
N ALA A 354 31.38 12.22 -28.21
CA ALA A 354 31.42 11.54 -26.92
C ALA A 354 30.42 10.38 -26.86
N LYS A 355 30.75 9.38 -26.05
CA LYS A 355 29.77 8.40 -25.59
C LYS A 355 28.84 9.06 -24.58
N ILE A 356 27.56 8.71 -24.60
CA ILE A 356 26.59 9.18 -23.61
C ILE A 356 26.08 8.01 -22.78
N ALA A 357 26.04 8.19 -21.46
CA ALA A 357 25.51 7.22 -20.51
C ALA A 357 24.47 7.88 -19.58
N SER A 358 23.35 7.20 -19.36
CA SER A 358 22.31 7.59 -18.42
C SER A 358 22.35 6.69 -17.19
N LEU A 359 22.93 7.18 -16.10
CA LEU A 359 23.02 6.50 -14.82
C LEU A 359 21.76 6.74 -13.99
N ARG A 360 20.97 5.69 -13.75
CA ARG A 360 19.72 5.78 -12.98
C ARG A 360 19.53 4.58 -12.08
N ARG A 361 18.68 4.73 -11.06
CA ARG A 361 18.32 3.62 -10.18
C ARG A 361 17.50 2.59 -10.94
N LEU A 362 18.07 1.40 -11.13
CA LEU A 362 17.42 0.23 -11.71
C LEU A 362 17.49 -0.94 -10.73
N SER A 363 16.47 -1.79 -10.74
CA SER A 363 16.44 -3.03 -9.94
C SER A 363 16.94 -4.24 -10.73
N SER A 364 16.83 -4.22 -12.05
CA SER A 364 17.32 -5.28 -12.95
C SER A 364 17.61 -4.76 -14.35
N GLN A 365 18.22 -5.58 -15.20
CA GLN A 365 18.43 -5.26 -16.61
C GLN A 365 17.10 -5.08 -17.37
N GLU A 366 16.08 -5.87 -17.06
CA GLU A 366 14.74 -5.77 -17.67
C GLU A 366 14.07 -4.41 -17.43
N THR A 367 14.46 -3.72 -16.36
CA THR A 367 13.94 -2.40 -16.01
C THR A 367 14.66 -1.23 -16.70
N SER A 368 15.69 -1.50 -17.50
CA SER A 368 16.47 -0.48 -18.24
C SER A 368 15.72 0.05 -19.47
N TYR A 369 14.46 0.45 -19.30
CA TYR A 369 13.71 1.04 -20.39
C TYR A 369 14.37 2.35 -20.83
N LYS A 370 14.68 2.44 -22.12
CA LYS A 370 15.34 3.59 -22.71
C LYS A 370 14.33 4.67 -23.08
N GLY A 371 14.68 5.92 -22.86
CA GLY A 371 13.91 7.04 -23.39
C GLY A 371 14.10 7.22 -24.90
N PHE A 372 15.22 6.75 -25.43
CA PHE A 372 15.55 6.74 -26.85
C PHE A 372 16.19 5.41 -27.24
N PRO A 373 16.03 4.94 -28.49
CA PRO A 373 16.74 3.75 -28.98
C PRO A 373 18.25 3.77 -28.70
N GLU A 374 18.88 4.93 -28.91
CA GLU A 374 20.32 5.19 -28.78
C GLU A 374 20.80 5.45 -27.35
N GLU A 375 19.91 5.65 -26.38
CA GLU A 375 20.30 5.94 -25.00
C GLU A 375 20.98 4.71 -24.38
N ASN A 376 22.20 4.86 -23.87
CA ASN A 376 22.85 3.83 -23.08
C ASN A 376 22.51 4.01 -21.61
N VAL A 377 21.63 3.16 -21.09
CA VAL A 377 21.16 3.22 -19.71
C VAL A 377 21.97 2.26 -18.84
N PHE A 378 22.53 2.78 -17.76
CA PHE A 378 23.28 2.01 -16.79
C PHE A 378 22.63 2.10 -15.41
N ALA A 379 22.62 0.98 -14.70
CA ALA A 379 22.17 0.93 -13.32
C ALA A 379 23.20 1.65 -12.43
N ALA A 380 22.72 2.57 -11.60
CA ALA A 380 23.51 3.21 -10.55
C ALA A 380 22.72 3.22 -9.25
N ARG A 381 23.42 3.15 -8.12
CA ARG A 381 22.80 3.36 -6.81
C ARG A 381 22.49 4.85 -6.68
N ILE A 382 21.21 5.19 -6.60
CA ILE A 382 20.75 6.55 -6.31
C ILE A 382 19.93 6.49 -5.04
N SER A 383 20.36 7.30 -4.07
CA SER A 383 19.59 7.54 -2.86
C SER A 383 19.01 8.95 -2.90
N ASP A 384 17.76 9.10 -2.53
CA ASP A 384 17.14 10.40 -2.33
C ASP A 384 16.15 10.42 -1.16
N THR A 385 16.07 11.56 -0.50
CA THR A 385 15.17 11.71 0.65
C THR A 385 14.80 13.16 0.88
N ARG A 386 13.70 13.38 1.61
CA ARG A 386 13.20 14.71 1.96
C ARG A 386 13.57 15.04 3.41
N LEU A 387 14.18 16.20 3.59
CA LEU A 387 14.34 16.88 4.87
C LEU A 387 13.14 17.80 5.15
N VAL A 388 12.59 17.68 6.36
CA VAL A 388 11.48 18.52 6.84
C VAL A 388 12.02 19.46 7.91
N GLY A 389 11.86 20.77 7.71
CA GLY A 389 12.16 21.77 8.72
C GLY A 389 10.96 21.98 9.64
N ASN A 390 10.84 21.17 10.70
CA ASN A 390 9.92 21.52 11.80
C ASN A 390 10.78 21.93 12.98
N GLY A 391 10.75 23.23 13.30
CA GLY A 391 11.42 23.77 14.47
C GLY A 391 11.02 23.00 15.74
N ARG A 392 12.05 22.59 16.48
CA ARG A 392 12.08 22.09 17.87
C ARG A 392 11.45 20.73 18.19
N ASP A 393 10.38 20.27 17.52
CA ASP A 393 9.77 18.96 17.82
C ASP A 393 9.63 18.08 16.57
N TRP A 394 10.61 17.21 16.35
CA TRP A 394 10.54 16.22 15.27
C TRP A 394 9.83 14.95 15.75
N ASN A 395 8.69 14.62 15.12
CA ASN A 395 8.13 13.27 15.16
C ASN A 395 8.82 12.40 14.09
N PRO A 396 9.52 11.32 14.46
CA PRO A 396 10.18 10.41 13.52
C PRO A 396 9.28 9.79 12.46
N SER A 397 7.96 9.84 12.65
CA SER A 397 6.97 9.32 11.70
C SER A 397 6.97 10.01 10.34
N ASN A 398 7.58 11.19 10.21
CA ASN A 398 7.50 12.02 8.99
C ASN A 398 8.76 11.95 8.10
N ALA A 399 9.75 11.13 8.46
CA ALA A 399 10.91 10.85 7.61
C ALA A 399 10.53 9.98 6.41
N ASN A 400 11.11 10.28 5.25
CA ASN A 400 11.00 9.44 4.06
C ASN A 400 12.07 8.33 4.14
N PHE A 401 11.62 7.08 4.19
CA PHE A 401 12.46 5.87 4.32
C PHE A 401 12.81 5.25 2.96
N GLY A 402 13.03 6.06 1.92
CA GLY A 402 13.23 5.54 0.56
C GLY A 402 12.00 4.78 0.06
N THR A 403 10.81 5.32 0.32
CA THR A 403 9.54 4.70 -0.13
C THR A 403 8.56 5.71 -0.71
N GLU A 404 8.78 7.02 -0.53
CA GLU A 404 7.99 8.00 -1.27
C GLU A 404 8.40 7.97 -2.73
N ILE A 405 7.41 7.87 -3.61
CA ILE A 405 7.59 7.93 -5.06
C ILE A 405 7.61 9.38 -5.59
N PHE A 406 7.23 10.35 -4.75
CA PHE A 406 7.28 11.79 -5.04
C PHE A 406 7.89 12.54 -3.86
N MET A 407 8.73 13.51 -4.16
CA MET A 407 9.29 14.42 -3.17
C MET A 407 8.83 15.85 -3.43
N ARG A 408 8.16 16.42 -2.43
CA ARG A 408 7.69 17.80 -2.44
C ARG A 408 8.80 18.76 -2.04
N PHE A 409 9.11 19.75 -2.84
CA PHE A 409 10.02 20.84 -2.50
C PHE A 409 9.28 22.18 -2.38
N GLY A 410 9.85 23.12 -1.63
CA GLY A 410 9.25 24.43 -1.35
C GLY A 410 8.36 24.45 -0.10
N LYS A 411 7.67 25.56 0.14
CA LYS A 411 6.86 25.80 1.34
C LYS A 411 5.42 25.33 1.12
N PHE A 412 5.05 24.25 1.82
CA PHE A 412 3.67 23.76 1.84
C PHE A 412 2.83 24.54 2.86
N MET A 413 1.52 24.64 2.62
CA MET A 413 0.61 25.52 3.37
C MET A 413 0.59 25.31 4.90
N TRP A 414 0.98 24.13 5.38
CA TRP A 414 1.04 23.79 6.81
C TRP A 414 2.47 23.67 7.37
N SER A 415 3.49 23.98 6.56
CA SER A 415 4.90 23.89 6.94
C SER A 415 5.47 25.27 7.20
N ASN A 416 6.18 25.43 8.31
CA ASN A 416 6.86 26.69 8.64
C ASN A 416 8.09 26.89 7.76
N GLU A 417 8.81 25.81 7.43
CA GLU A 417 9.99 25.82 6.58
C GLU A 417 9.74 25.19 5.21
N PRO A 418 10.51 25.55 4.17
CA PRO A 418 10.49 24.85 2.91
C PRO A 418 11.11 23.44 3.05
N TYR A 419 10.53 22.48 2.33
CA TYR A 419 11.14 21.16 2.17
C TYR A 419 12.43 21.25 1.34
N ARG A 420 13.48 20.56 1.81
CA ARG A 420 14.75 20.37 1.09
C ARG A 420 14.96 18.88 0.84
N HIS A 421 15.59 18.48 -0.25
CA HIS A 421 15.92 17.07 -0.51
C HIS A 421 17.42 16.85 -0.60
N LEU A 422 17.81 15.62 -0.31
CA LEU A 422 19.14 15.11 -0.54
C LEU A 422 19.06 14.15 -1.72
N ILE A 423 20.11 14.13 -2.53
CA ILE A 423 20.31 13.12 -3.58
C ILE A 423 21.78 12.74 -3.64
N LYS A 424 22.06 11.45 -3.72
CA LYS A 424 23.41 10.91 -3.90
C LYS A 424 23.39 9.90 -5.02
N ILE A 425 24.32 10.02 -5.96
CA ILE A 425 24.50 9.10 -7.08
C ILE A 425 25.85 8.44 -6.91
N ASP A 426 25.88 7.11 -6.88
CA ASP A 426 27.09 6.32 -6.78
C ASP A 426 27.84 6.32 -8.13
N LEU A 427 29.08 6.83 -8.10
CA LEU A 427 29.96 6.90 -9.27
C LEU A 427 30.94 5.73 -9.35
N SER A 428 30.92 4.77 -8.41
CA SER A 428 31.85 3.63 -8.39
C SER A 428 31.71 2.66 -9.57
N GLY A 429 30.64 2.80 -10.36
CA GLY A 429 30.48 2.13 -11.65
C GLY A 429 31.33 2.74 -12.77
N ILE A 430 31.79 3.99 -12.62
CA ILE A 430 32.63 4.68 -13.60
C ILE A 430 34.08 4.32 -13.33
N ASN A 431 34.78 3.86 -14.37
CA ASN A 431 36.19 3.52 -14.30
C ASN A 431 37.04 4.79 -14.09
N LYS A 432 38.12 4.71 -13.30
CA LYS A 432 38.95 5.88 -12.92
C LYS A 432 39.63 6.54 -14.12
N GLU A 433 39.95 5.76 -15.16
CA GLU A 433 40.55 6.24 -16.41
C GLU A 433 39.51 6.88 -17.36
N THR A 434 38.21 6.68 -17.12
CA THR A 434 37.14 7.32 -17.89
C THR A 434 37.15 8.83 -17.64
N LYS A 435 37.25 9.61 -18.72
CA LYS A 435 37.23 11.07 -18.68
C LYS A 435 35.79 11.58 -18.84
N ILE A 436 35.28 12.29 -17.85
CA ILE A 436 33.93 12.88 -17.87
C ILE A 436 34.00 14.27 -18.50
N LEU A 437 33.41 14.40 -19.69
CA LEU A 437 33.38 15.65 -20.47
C LEU A 437 32.22 16.56 -20.03
N GLY A 438 31.07 15.95 -19.69
CA GLY A 438 29.89 16.66 -19.23
C GLY A 438 29.03 15.77 -18.35
N ALA A 439 28.39 16.35 -17.33
CA ALA A 439 27.52 15.63 -16.40
C ALA A 439 26.29 16.47 -16.04
N TYR A 440 25.11 16.02 -16.46
CA TYR A 440 23.84 16.72 -16.26
C TYR A 440 22.97 15.90 -15.32
N LEU A 441 22.48 16.55 -14.26
CA LEU A 441 21.51 15.95 -13.35
C LEU A 441 20.09 16.28 -13.82
N ARG A 442 19.31 15.24 -14.10
CA ARG A 442 17.95 15.32 -14.60
C ARG A 442 16.94 14.91 -13.55
N PHE A 443 15.83 15.63 -13.46
CA PHE A 443 14.64 15.29 -12.69
C PHE A 443 13.37 15.43 -13.52
N THR A 444 12.30 14.76 -13.11
CA THR A 444 10.96 15.05 -13.62
C THR A 444 10.13 15.76 -12.56
N LEU A 445 9.60 16.93 -12.91
CA LEU A 445 8.55 17.61 -12.18
C LEU A 445 7.21 16.98 -12.55
N VAL A 446 6.39 16.69 -11.54
CA VAL A 446 5.07 16.08 -11.74
C VAL A 446 3.98 16.99 -11.23
N ARG A 447 2.98 17.25 -12.08
CA ARG A 447 1.80 18.02 -11.69
C ARG A 447 0.96 17.20 -10.71
N ARG A 448 0.75 17.75 -9.52
CA ARG A 448 -0.16 17.18 -8.51
C ARG A 448 -1.16 18.23 -8.04
N GLU A 449 -2.21 17.78 -7.34
CA GLU A 449 -3.17 18.68 -6.74
C GLU A 449 -2.45 19.63 -5.76
N GLY A 450 -2.56 20.94 -6.04
CA GLY A 450 -1.99 21.99 -5.22
C GLY A 450 -0.62 22.52 -5.67
N THR A 451 0.05 21.94 -6.68
CA THR A 451 1.28 22.49 -7.25
C THR A 451 1.10 23.97 -7.59
N THR A 452 1.98 24.83 -7.09
CA THR A 452 1.82 26.28 -7.23
C THR A 452 2.46 26.79 -8.51
N LYS A 453 1.69 27.51 -9.34
CA LYS A 453 2.12 28.13 -10.61
C LYS A 453 2.94 29.40 -10.39
N LYS A 454 3.99 29.32 -9.57
CA LYS A 454 4.82 30.45 -9.19
C LYS A 454 6.24 30.26 -9.68
N ASP A 455 6.88 31.36 -10.07
CA ASP A 455 8.28 31.35 -10.44
C ASP A 455 9.14 30.94 -9.25
N SER A 456 10.02 29.98 -9.52
CA SER A 456 10.85 29.36 -8.51
C SER A 456 12.09 28.73 -9.12
N GLN A 457 13.06 28.44 -8.27
CA GLN A 457 14.36 27.89 -8.64
C GLN A 457 14.80 26.85 -7.60
N LEU A 458 15.56 25.86 -8.04
CA LEU A 458 16.26 24.90 -7.18
C LEU A 458 17.76 25.09 -7.37
N ASP A 459 18.45 25.43 -6.28
CA ASP A 459 19.91 25.50 -6.25
C ASP A 459 20.47 24.24 -5.61
N PHE A 460 21.54 23.70 -6.17
CA PHE A 460 22.20 22.49 -5.71
C PHE A 460 23.53 22.86 -5.07
N TYR A 461 23.81 22.24 -3.94
CA TYR A 461 25.04 22.43 -3.18
C TYR A 461 25.62 21.06 -2.84
N ALA A 462 26.93 20.90 -3.00
CA ALA A 462 27.63 19.70 -2.56
C ALA A 462 27.60 19.59 -1.02
N LEU A 463 27.38 18.39 -0.51
CA LEU A 463 27.42 18.12 0.92
C LEU A 463 28.86 17.87 1.38
N ARG A 464 29.17 18.33 2.59
CA ARG A 464 30.44 18.01 3.28
C ARG A 464 30.34 16.72 4.09
N ARG A 465 29.12 16.32 4.47
CA ARG A 465 28.88 15.17 5.36
C ARG A 465 28.05 14.11 4.66
N GLY A 466 28.48 12.86 4.81
CA GLY A 466 27.75 11.70 4.32
C GLY A 466 26.40 11.53 5.00
N TRP A 467 25.48 10.88 4.29
CA TRP A 467 24.16 10.49 4.77
C TRP A 467 23.76 9.18 4.08
N ASN A 468 22.86 8.42 4.72
CA ASN A 468 22.38 7.14 4.21
C ASN A 468 20.86 7.07 4.25
N GLU A 469 20.29 6.41 3.25
CA GLU A 469 18.87 6.07 3.14
C GLU A 469 18.60 4.76 3.92
N ASN A 470 18.79 4.75 5.24
CA ASN A 470 18.65 3.51 6.02
C ASN A 470 17.19 3.19 6.38
N ASN A 471 16.83 1.92 6.15
CA ASN A 471 15.49 1.33 6.33
C ASN A 471 15.35 0.56 7.67
N THR A 472 16.26 0.75 8.63
CA THR A 472 16.19 -0.01 9.90
C THR A 472 15.07 0.51 10.80
N ALA A 473 14.50 -0.39 11.60
CA ALA A 473 13.51 -0.11 12.66
C ALA A 473 14.00 0.90 13.72
N VAL A 474 15.25 1.37 13.59
CA VAL A 474 15.94 2.34 14.45
C VAL A 474 16.26 3.63 13.68
N GLY A 475 15.31 4.14 12.91
CA GLY A 475 15.18 5.58 12.67
C GLY A 475 16.08 6.22 11.60
N GLY A 476 15.68 6.05 10.34
CA GLY A 476 15.46 7.13 9.35
C GLY A 476 16.67 7.85 8.75
N ALA A 477 16.44 8.45 7.57
CA ALA A 477 17.15 9.65 7.14
C ALA A 477 16.74 10.79 8.08
N SER A 478 17.25 10.75 9.30
CA SER A 478 16.96 11.79 10.27
C SER A 478 17.70 13.06 9.87
N TRP A 479 17.24 14.17 10.40
CA TRP A 479 18.01 15.40 10.58
C TRP A 479 19.43 15.21 11.19
N ASN A 480 19.84 13.97 11.48
CA ASN A 480 21.00 13.58 12.26
C ASN A 480 21.98 12.68 11.50
N GLY A 481 22.47 13.11 10.32
CA GLY A 481 23.75 12.62 9.76
C GLY A 481 23.90 11.07 9.72
N PRO A 482 25.13 10.54 9.67
CA PRO A 482 25.35 9.10 9.71
C PRO A 482 25.22 8.58 11.16
N LEU A 483 24.36 7.57 11.35
CA LEU A 483 24.20 6.71 12.55
C LEU A 483 23.67 7.40 13.83
N LYS A 484 22.38 7.20 14.14
CA LYS A 484 21.85 7.52 15.47
C LYS A 484 22.23 6.42 16.47
N ILE A 485 23.04 6.77 17.47
CA ILE A 485 23.04 6.08 18.77
C ILE A 485 22.00 6.80 19.64
N LYS A 486 21.17 6.05 20.36
CA LYS A 486 20.11 6.63 21.21
C LYS A 486 20.76 7.47 22.33
N GLY A 487 20.66 8.80 22.25
CA GLY A 487 21.13 9.73 23.29
C GLY A 487 22.23 10.72 22.87
N SER A 488 22.85 10.58 21.71
CA SER A 488 23.92 11.50 21.27
C SER A 488 23.38 12.73 20.51
N LYS A 489 24.01 13.89 20.72
CA LYS A 489 23.88 15.08 19.84
C LYS A 489 24.70 14.91 18.55
N GLU A 490 25.69 14.02 18.58
CA GLU A 490 26.55 13.62 17.46
C GLU A 490 25.68 12.98 16.37
N GLY A 491 25.54 13.70 15.25
CA GLY A 491 24.73 13.27 14.12
C GLY A 491 23.97 14.44 13.48
N ARG A 492 23.42 15.38 14.25
CA ARG A 492 22.62 16.52 13.73
C ARG A 492 23.32 17.29 12.62
N TRP A 493 22.59 17.67 11.58
CA TRP A 493 22.99 18.80 10.72
C TRP A 493 23.20 20.02 11.61
N ALA A 494 24.30 20.74 11.40
CA ALA A 494 24.67 21.88 12.24
C ALA A 494 23.61 23.00 12.16
N LYS A 495 23.05 23.23 10.97
CA LYS A 495 21.87 24.08 10.78
C LYS A 495 20.81 23.37 9.96
N THR A 496 19.56 23.55 10.34
CA THR A 496 18.46 22.92 9.63
C THR A 496 18.08 23.62 8.34
N PRO A 497 17.74 22.85 7.29
CA PRO A 497 18.18 21.48 6.98
C PRO A 497 19.44 21.51 6.11
N ALA A 498 20.59 21.11 6.69
CA ALA A 498 21.91 21.15 6.06
C ALA A 498 22.30 22.55 5.52
N ASP A 499 22.07 23.59 6.33
CA ASP A 499 22.29 24.98 5.90
C ASP A 499 23.60 25.60 6.37
N ASP A 500 24.38 24.87 7.17
CA ASP A 500 25.67 25.36 7.60
C ASP A 500 26.71 25.18 6.49
N THR A 501 27.26 26.29 5.98
CA THR A 501 28.22 26.30 4.88
C THR A 501 29.64 25.88 5.30
N LYS A 502 29.90 25.75 6.60
CA LYS A 502 31.18 25.28 7.14
C LYS A 502 31.14 23.80 7.42
N VAL A 503 30.02 23.31 7.97
CA VAL A 503 29.91 21.93 8.47
C VAL A 503 29.06 21.03 7.60
N ASP A 504 27.95 21.52 7.03
CA ASP A 504 26.97 20.65 6.38
C ASP A 504 27.15 20.58 4.86
N ARG A 505 27.37 21.72 4.21
CA ARG A 505 27.48 21.84 2.75
C ARG A 505 28.54 22.85 2.33
N TYR A 506 28.95 22.79 1.07
CA TYR A 506 29.75 23.83 0.44
C TYR A 506 28.87 25.07 0.14
N PRO A 507 29.42 26.30 0.26
CA PRO A 507 28.66 27.51 -0.03
C PRO A 507 28.41 27.71 -1.53
N GLU A 508 29.25 27.14 -2.40
CA GLU A 508 29.15 27.30 -3.85
C GLU A 508 27.97 26.50 -4.43
N ILE A 509 27.21 27.16 -5.29
CA ILE A 509 26.18 26.51 -6.10
C ILE A 509 26.89 25.66 -7.16
N VAL A 510 26.59 24.36 -7.18
CA VAL A 510 27.17 23.43 -8.17
C VAL A 510 26.25 23.19 -9.36
N GLY A 511 25.01 23.69 -9.29
CA GLY A 511 24.03 23.67 -10.37
C GLY A 511 22.74 24.37 -9.93
N SER A 512 21.98 24.90 -10.88
CA SER A 512 20.65 25.48 -10.64
C SER A 512 19.64 25.02 -11.69
N ILE A 513 18.38 24.96 -11.30
CA ILE A 513 17.23 24.67 -12.17
C ILE A 513 16.22 25.80 -12.02
N ILE A 514 15.90 26.48 -13.11
CA ILE A 514 14.74 27.37 -13.16
C ILE A 514 13.48 26.54 -13.36
N ILE A 515 12.62 26.51 -12.34
CA ILE A 515 11.33 25.82 -12.39
C ILE A 515 10.29 26.67 -13.11
N GLY A 516 10.36 28.00 -12.94
CA GLY A 516 9.36 28.94 -13.48
C GLY A 516 7.93 28.60 -13.04
N LYS A 517 6.92 29.14 -13.73
CA LYS A 517 5.51 28.79 -13.51
C LYS A 517 5.22 27.34 -13.93
N PHE A 518 5.38 26.40 -13.01
CA PHE A 518 4.99 24.99 -13.20
C PHE A 518 3.68 24.66 -12.44
N PRO A 519 2.75 23.91 -13.04
CA PRO A 519 2.69 23.59 -14.47
C PRO A 519 2.27 24.81 -15.31
N LYS A 520 2.78 24.89 -16.54
CA LYS A 520 2.21 25.73 -17.61
C LYS A 520 0.80 25.23 -17.96
N LYS A 521 0.06 26.01 -18.77
CA LYS A 521 -1.24 25.56 -19.29
C LYS A 521 -1.04 24.23 -20.02
N ASP A 522 -1.89 23.24 -19.72
CA ASP A 522 -1.90 21.89 -20.29
C ASP A 522 -0.64 21.03 -20.05
N GLU A 523 0.35 21.54 -19.33
CA GLU A 523 1.53 20.79 -18.95
C GLU A 523 1.20 19.78 -17.83
N LEU A 524 1.65 18.54 -18.02
CA LEU A 524 1.50 17.45 -17.05
C LEU A 524 2.79 17.21 -16.27
N ASN A 525 3.88 16.97 -16.99
CA ASN A 525 5.20 16.75 -16.41
C ASN A 525 6.23 17.57 -17.17
N ARG A 526 7.34 17.88 -16.51
CA ARG A 526 8.47 18.56 -17.14
C ARG A 526 9.77 17.87 -16.75
N LEU A 527 10.56 17.48 -17.73
CA LEU A 527 11.96 17.14 -17.49
C LEU A 527 12.75 18.42 -17.31
N VAL A 528 13.51 18.48 -16.22
CA VAL A 528 14.38 19.60 -15.88
C VAL A 528 15.77 19.09 -15.61
N THR A 529 16.77 19.88 -15.99
CA THR A 529 18.17 19.48 -15.96
C THR A 529 19.03 20.59 -15.42
N THR A 530 20.18 20.22 -14.87
CA THR A 530 21.21 21.16 -14.46
C THR A 530 22.58 20.56 -14.71
N ASP A 531 23.50 21.40 -15.19
CA ASP A 531 24.90 21.03 -15.38
C ASP A 531 25.58 20.97 -14.01
N ILE A 532 26.11 19.80 -13.66
CA ILE A 532 26.89 19.55 -12.44
C ILE A 532 28.26 18.95 -12.78
N THR A 533 28.75 19.21 -14.00
CA THR A 533 30.00 18.65 -14.55
C THR A 533 31.18 18.85 -13.60
N ASN A 534 31.35 20.06 -13.08
CA ASN A 534 32.48 20.41 -12.22
C ASN A 534 32.51 19.56 -10.95
N ILE A 535 31.40 19.45 -10.23
CA ILE A 535 31.37 18.70 -8.97
C ILE A 535 31.48 17.18 -9.21
N VAL A 536 30.87 16.66 -10.29
CA VAL A 536 30.99 15.24 -10.65
C VAL A 536 32.43 14.88 -10.99
N ASN A 537 33.15 15.74 -11.71
CA ASN A 537 34.58 15.55 -11.98
C ASN A 537 35.42 15.52 -10.69
N LYS A 538 35.16 16.44 -9.74
CA LYS A 538 35.85 16.45 -8.45
C LYS A 538 35.60 15.18 -7.65
N TRP A 539 34.36 14.68 -7.64
CA TRP A 539 34.02 13.40 -7.01
C TRP A 539 34.71 12.22 -7.68
N HIS A 540 34.70 12.18 -9.02
CA HIS A 540 35.31 11.10 -9.80
C HIS A 540 36.82 11.00 -9.59
N ARG A 541 37.50 12.15 -9.51
CA ARG A 541 38.95 12.23 -9.25
C ARG A 541 39.33 12.08 -7.77
N GLY A 542 38.35 12.02 -6.87
CA GLY A 542 38.60 11.92 -5.43
C GLY A 542 39.10 13.21 -4.76
N GLU A 543 38.96 14.36 -5.42
CA GLU A 543 39.32 15.67 -4.85
C GLU A 543 38.35 16.07 -3.72
N ILE A 544 37.09 15.66 -3.83
CA ILE A 544 36.04 15.86 -2.84
C ILE A 544 35.30 14.53 -2.66
N GLU A 545 34.99 14.18 -1.42
CA GLU A 545 34.16 13.00 -1.15
C GLU A 545 32.74 13.19 -1.71
N ASN A 546 32.21 12.16 -2.38
CA ASN A 546 30.83 12.16 -2.85
C ASN A 546 29.84 11.90 -1.72
N ASN A 547 29.48 12.98 -1.02
CA ASN A 547 28.44 12.98 0.00
C ASN A 547 27.05 13.35 -0.56
N GLY A 548 26.94 13.49 -1.89
CA GLY A 548 25.73 13.88 -2.59
C GLY A 548 25.48 15.39 -2.58
N LEU A 549 24.25 15.75 -2.96
CA LEU A 549 23.77 17.11 -3.09
C LEU A 549 22.61 17.34 -2.13
N VAL A 550 22.56 18.54 -1.55
CA VAL A 550 21.32 19.12 -1.05
C VAL A 550 20.83 20.14 -2.07
N HIS A 551 19.52 20.17 -2.30
CA HIS A 551 18.92 21.23 -3.10
C HIS A 551 18.01 22.14 -2.27
N ILE A 552 18.12 23.44 -2.51
CA ILE A 552 17.44 24.50 -1.78
C ILE A 552 16.48 25.21 -2.71
N PHE A 553 15.21 25.25 -2.33
CA PHE A 553 14.18 25.95 -3.06
C PHE A 553 14.23 27.46 -2.83
N LYS A 554 14.20 28.23 -3.91
CA LYS A 554 14.10 29.68 -3.94
C LYS A 554 12.77 30.08 -4.59
N GLY A 555 12.06 31.01 -3.96
CA GLY A 555 10.75 31.48 -4.40
C GLY A 555 9.64 31.13 -3.41
N SER A 556 8.39 31.21 -3.87
CA SER A 556 7.22 30.91 -3.04
C SER A 556 6.39 29.77 -3.62
N GLY A 557 5.70 29.04 -2.74
CA GLY A 557 4.90 27.88 -3.12
C GLY A 557 5.68 26.56 -3.08
N TYR A 558 5.21 25.56 -3.81
CA TYR A 558 5.75 24.21 -3.82
C TYR A 558 5.45 23.48 -5.13
N ALA A 559 6.32 22.52 -5.45
CA ALA A 559 6.10 21.55 -6.50
C ALA A 559 6.61 20.17 -6.07
N ASP A 560 6.25 19.15 -6.84
CA ASP A 560 6.61 17.76 -6.57
C ASP A 560 7.54 17.28 -7.70
N LYS A 561 8.66 16.63 -7.34
CA LYS A 561 9.47 15.84 -8.27
C LYS A 561 9.32 14.36 -7.97
N VAL A 562 9.68 13.51 -8.91
CA VAL A 562 9.77 12.07 -8.68
C VAL A 562 11.06 11.68 -7.99
N SER A 563 10.98 10.60 -7.22
CA SER A 563 12.13 10.02 -6.52
C SER A 563 12.77 8.86 -7.28
N SER A 564 13.88 8.39 -6.75
CA SER A 564 14.58 7.19 -7.19
C SER A 564 13.75 5.92 -7.04
N GLU A 565 12.68 5.94 -6.23
CA GLU A 565 11.75 4.82 -6.00
C GLU A 565 10.55 4.85 -6.97
N PHE A 566 10.50 5.83 -7.87
CA PHE A 566 9.37 5.98 -8.78
C PHE A 566 9.21 4.76 -9.70
N GLN A 567 7.99 4.27 -9.87
CA GLN A 567 7.73 3.02 -10.61
C GLN A 567 8.03 3.09 -12.12
N ASP A 568 8.12 4.29 -12.68
CA ASP A 568 8.48 4.51 -14.08
C ASP A 568 9.92 5.02 -14.17
N TYR A 569 10.84 4.09 -14.47
CA TYR A 569 12.28 4.30 -14.41
C TYR A 569 12.75 5.46 -15.29
N ILE A 570 12.04 5.75 -16.38
CA ILE A 570 12.38 6.84 -17.30
C ILE A 570 12.26 8.23 -16.65
N TYR A 571 11.42 8.37 -15.63
CA TYR A 571 11.21 9.64 -14.93
C TYR A 571 12.04 9.74 -13.63
N ARG A 572 12.75 8.68 -13.24
CA ARG A 572 13.63 8.73 -12.06
C ARG A 572 14.72 9.78 -12.24
N PRO A 573 15.23 10.34 -11.13
CA PRO A 573 16.47 11.11 -11.15
C PRO A 573 17.56 10.35 -11.91
N THR A 574 18.28 11.04 -12.79
CA THR A 574 19.28 10.41 -13.66
C THR A 574 20.45 11.35 -13.82
N LEU A 575 21.65 10.79 -13.74
CA LEU A 575 22.88 11.47 -14.12
C LEU A 575 23.20 11.07 -15.56
N VAL A 576 23.11 12.04 -16.48
CA VAL A 576 23.47 11.83 -17.88
C VAL A 576 24.90 12.34 -18.08
N LEU A 577 25.76 11.50 -18.61
CA LEU A 577 27.19 11.75 -18.77
C LEU A 577 27.59 11.73 -20.24
N ALA A 578 28.35 12.73 -20.67
CA ALA A 578 29.21 12.62 -21.85
C ALA A 578 30.62 12.22 -21.40
N TYR A 579 31.20 11.19 -21.99
CA TYR A 579 32.48 10.64 -21.54
C TYR A 579 33.33 10.05 -22.67
N GLU A 580 34.63 9.95 -22.40
CA GLU A 580 35.64 9.24 -23.20
C GLU A 580 36.22 8.08 -22.39
N GLY A 581 36.50 6.95 -23.04
CA GLY A 581 37.09 5.76 -22.43
C GLY A 581 36.08 4.63 -22.16
N ASN A 582 36.25 3.98 -21.01
CA ASN A 582 35.53 2.77 -20.64
C ASN A 582 34.07 3.05 -20.26
N GLU A 583 33.19 2.13 -20.65
CA GLU A 583 31.77 2.22 -20.30
C GLU A 583 31.55 2.06 -18.79
N PRO A 584 30.56 2.76 -18.21
CA PRO A 584 30.15 2.51 -16.83
C PRO A 584 29.72 1.05 -16.63
N LYS A 585 30.00 0.50 -15.46
CA LYS A 585 29.49 -0.80 -15.04
C LYS A 585 28.14 -0.66 -14.35
N ASN A 586 27.22 -1.58 -14.63
CA ASN A 586 25.95 -1.65 -13.93
C ASN A 586 26.16 -1.90 -12.42
N LYS A 587 25.60 -1.00 -11.61
CA LYS A 587 25.50 -1.09 -10.16
C LYS A 587 24.03 -1.05 -9.78
N TYR A 588 23.37 -2.20 -9.86
CA TYR A 588 21.96 -2.31 -9.46
C TYR A 588 21.79 -1.89 -8.00
N ALA A 589 20.68 -1.21 -7.72
CA ALA A 589 20.32 -0.82 -6.37
C ALA A 589 19.74 -2.03 -5.66
N ILE A 590 20.63 -2.85 -5.14
CA ILE A 590 20.27 -4.07 -4.45
C ILE A 590 20.43 -3.84 -2.95
N GLN A 591 19.34 -3.92 -2.19
CA GLN A 591 19.44 -3.92 -0.73
C GLN A 591 20.18 -5.20 -0.27
N PRO A 592 20.83 -5.19 0.90
CA PRO A 592 21.35 -6.42 1.49
C PRO A 592 20.25 -7.50 1.54
N GLY A 593 20.50 -8.65 0.92
CA GLY A 593 19.54 -9.73 0.78
C GLY A 593 18.54 -9.58 -0.38
N GLU A 594 18.61 -8.56 -1.23
CA GLU A 594 17.78 -8.40 -2.44
C GLU A 594 18.51 -8.86 -3.74
N ASP A 595 19.73 -9.39 -3.65
CA ASP A 595 20.54 -9.81 -4.81
C ASP A 595 20.33 -11.28 -5.10
N PHE A 596 19.35 -11.59 -5.96
CA PHE A 596 19.06 -12.98 -6.29
C PHE A 596 20.19 -13.67 -7.05
N GLU A 597 20.90 -12.98 -7.94
CA GLU A 597 21.98 -13.60 -8.73
C GLU A 597 23.24 -13.83 -7.88
N ALA A 598 23.63 -12.87 -7.03
CA ALA A 598 24.70 -13.09 -6.08
C ALA A 598 24.32 -14.17 -5.05
N ALA A 599 23.05 -14.20 -4.64
CA ALA A 599 22.54 -15.26 -3.78
C ALA A 599 22.63 -16.64 -4.43
N LYS A 600 22.30 -16.74 -5.72
CA LYS A 600 22.42 -17.96 -6.50
C LYS A 600 23.86 -18.44 -6.63
N GLN A 601 24.78 -17.53 -6.94
CA GLN A 601 26.21 -17.86 -7.00
C GLN A 601 26.73 -18.32 -5.63
N ASN A 602 26.41 -17.60 -4.56
CA ASN A 602 26.85 -17.93 -3.22
C ASN A 602 26.23 -19.23 -2.71
N ALA A 603 24.93 -19.47 -2.95
CA ALA A 603 24.23 -20.68 -2.57
C ALA A 603 24.89 -21.94 -3.16
N LYS A 604 25.31 -21.86 -4.43
CA LYS A 604 26.06 -22.93 -5.10
C LYS A 604 27.42 -23.19 -4.43
N LEU A 605 28.13 -22.13 -4.03
CA LEU A 605 29.42 -22.24 -3.35
C LEU A 605 29.29 -22.83 -1.94
N ILE A 606 28.32 -22.36 -1.16
CA ILE A 606 28.12 -22.78 0.24
C ILE A 606 27.22 -24.01 0.37
N LYS A 607 26.74 -24.56 -0.76
CA LYS A 607 25.83 -25.71 -0.86
C LYS A 607 24.58 -25.61 0.01
N LYS A 608 24.02 -24.40 0.15
CA LYS A 608 22.77 -24.16 0.90
C LYS A 608 21.63 -23.83 -0.05
N PRO A 609 20.39 -24.27 0.22
CA PRO A 609 19.21 -23.85 -0.51
C PRO A 609 18.96 -22.35 -0.37
N ILE A 610 18.29 -21.75 -1.36
CA ILE A 610 17.92 -20.34 -1.37
C ILE A 610 16.50 -20.20 -0.83
N LEU A 611 16.31 -19.40 0.21
CA LEU A 611 14.97 -19.04 0.71
C LEU A 611 14.64 -17.62 0.27
N ILE A 612 13.69 -17.48 -0.63
CA ILE A 612 13.28 -16.21 -1.23
C ILE A 612 11.95 -15.77 -0.61
N LYS A 613 11.95 -14.68 0.17
CA LYS A 613 10.72 -14.03 0.65
C LYS A 613 10.31 -12.91 -0.30
N PHE A 614 9.29 -13.15 -1.12
CA PHE A 614 8.64 -12.09 -1.89
C PHE A 614 7.79 -11.22 -0.98
N TYR A 615 8.01 -9.91 -1.00
CA TYR A 615 7.29 -8.94 -0.19
C TYR A 615 6.93 -7.69 -0.98
N SER A 616 6.14 -6.81 -0.36
CA SER A 616 5.88 -5.46 -0.86
C SER A 616 5.98 -4.47 0.30
N PRO A 617 6.63 -3.30 0.14
CA PRO A 617 6.68 -2.27 1.19
C PRO A 617 5.29 -1.70 1.54
N TYR A 618 4.29 -1.97 0.69
CA TYR A 618 2.90 -1.54 0.86
C TYR A 618 1.99 -2.61 1.46
N CYS A 619 2.50 -3.81 1.71
CA CYS A 619 1.75 -4.95 2.21
C CYS A 619 1.74 -4.97 3.75
N GLY A 620 0.55 -4.79 4.35
CA GLY A 620 0.39 -4.79 5.81
C GLY A 620 0.77 -6.12 6.46
N VAL A 621 0.40 -7.23 5.83
CA VAL A 621 0.73 -8.59 6.28
C VAL A 621 2.24 -8.82 6.27
N CYS A 622 2.93 -8.34 5.23
CA CYS A 622 4.38 -8.43 5.10
C CYS A 622 5.07 -7.70 6.26
N LYS A 623 4.60 -6.50 6.61
CA LYS A 623 5.10 -5.74 7.78
C LYS A 623 4.84 -6.46 9.09
N GLN A 624 3.70 -7.15 9.22
CA GLN A 624 3.38 -7.93 10.41
C GLN A 624 4.33 -9.13 10.51
N VAL A 625 4.44 -9.95 9.47
CA VAL A 625 5.34 -11.11 9.39
C VAL A 625 6.78 -10.69 9.70
N GLU A 626 7.23 -9.54 9.20
CA GLU A 626 8.57 -9.01 9.48
C GLU A 626 8.80 -8.67 10.96
N LYS A 627 7.75 -8.17 11.64
CA LYS A 627 7.80 -7.81 13.06
C LYS A 627 7.54 -8.97 14.00
N THR A 628 6.90 -10.04 13.53
CA THR A 628 6.53 -11.20 14.33
C THR A 628 7.34 -12.42 13.93
N THR A 629 6.94 -13.12 12.87
CA THR A 629 7.46 -14.42 12.44
C THR A 629 8.96 -14.36 12.17
N MET A 630 9.42 -13.35 11.44
CA MET A 630 10.83 -13.18 11.06
C MET A 630 11.71 -12.81 12.26
N GLN A 631 11.12 -12.33 13.36
CA GLN A 631 11.86 -12.02 14.60
C GLN A 631 11.98 -13.21 15.54
N SER A 632 11.26 -14.31 15.29
CA SER A 632 11.34 -15.53 16.09
C SER A 632 12.75 -16.11 16.09
N LYS A 633 13.21 -16.56 17.27
CA LYS A 633 14.52 -17.20 17.44
C LYS A 633 14.69 -18.42 16.51
N ILE A 634 13.63 -19.21 16.34
CA ILE A 634 13.64 -20.42 15.51
C ILE A 634 13.87 -20.05 14.04
N ILE A 635 13.15 -19.03 13.56
CA ILE A 635 13.24 -18.58 12.16
C ILE A 635 14.58 -17.90 11.90
N LYS A 636 15.03 -16.99 12.78
CA LYS A 636 16.34 -16.35 12.66
C LYS A 636 17.49 -17.35 12.58
N LYS A 637 17.45 -18.39 13.42
CA LYS A 637 18.45 -19.46 13.40
C LYS A 637 18.43 -20.23 12.07
N ALA A 638 17.24 -20.59 11.59
CA ALA A 638 17.10 -21.29 10.31
C ALA A 638 17.60 -20.43 9.12
N LEU A 639 17.21 -19.16 9.06
CA LEU A 639 17.64 -18.25 8.00
C LEU A 639 19.15 -17.97 7.99
N ALA A 640 19.81 -18.01 9.15
CA ALA A 640 21.25 -17.83 9.26
C ALA A 640 22.03 -19.12 8.90
N ASN A 641 21.52 -20.27 9.34
CA ASN A 641 22.29 -21.52 9.31
C ASN A 641 21.93 -22.43 8.15
N ASP A 642 20.67 -22.46 7.75
CA ASP A 642 20.15 -23.52 6.87
C ASP A 642 19.94 -23.02 5.43
N PHE A 643 19.77 -21.71 5.24
CA PHE A 643 19.45 -21.11 3.95
C PHE A 643 20.41 -19.98 3.57
N HIS A 644 20.55 -19.74 2.26
CA HIS A 644 20.94 -18.44 1.76
C HIS A 644 19.67 -17.58 1.62
N TYR A 645 19.42 -16.71 2.61
CA TYR A 645 18.18 -15.94 2.68
C TYR A 645 18.19 -14.71 1.77
N VAL A 646 17.15 -14.58 0.96
CA VAL A 646 16.89 -13.45 0.08
C VAL A 646 15.48 -12.94 0.37
N HIS A 647 15.29 -11.63 0.44
CA HIS A 647 13.97 -11.00 0.39
C HIS A 647 13.88 -10.20 -0.89
N LEU A 648 12.81 -10.34 -1.66
CA LEU A 648 12.67 -9.65 -2.95
C LEU A 648 11.40 -8.84 -2.97
N LYS A 649 11.48 -7.58 -3.39
CA LYS A 649 10.28 -6.78 -3.67
C LYS A 649 9.61 -7.34 -4.90
N ILE A 650 8.36 -7.79 -4.78
CA ILE A 650 7.65 -8.41 -5.90
C ILE A 650 7.52 -7.48 -7.10
N GLN A 651 7.45 -6.17 -6.88
CA GLN A 651 7.35 -5.16 -7.94
C GLN A 651 8.60 -5.05 -8.80
N GLU A 652 9.75 -5.41 -8.24
CA GLU A 652 11.05 -5.31 -8.89
C GLU A 652 11.47 -6.64 -9.53
N HIS A 653 10.76 -7.73 -9.21
CA HIS A 653 11.04 -9.09 -9.65
C HIS A 653 9.76 -9.81 -10.14
N THR A 654 8.90 -9.11 -10.88
CA THR A 654 7.57 -9.60 -11.30
C THR A 654 7.66 -10.88 -12.12
N GLU A 655 8.60 -10.96 -13.07
CA GLU A 655 8.77 -12.14 -13.93
C GLU A 655 9.28 -13.35 -13.15
N LEU A 656 10.34 -13.16 -12.35
CA LEU A 656 10.84 -14.19 -11.43
C LEU A 656 9.74 -14.69 -10.49
N ALA A 657 8.99 -13.78 -9.85
CA ALA A 657 7.88 -14.13 -8.97
C ALA A 657 6.82 -14.96 -9.70
N LYS A 658 6.44 -14.55 -10.91
CA LYS A 658 5.48 -15.27 -11.77
C LYS A 658 5.99 -16.66 -12.14
N ASN A 659 7.24 -16.78 -12.59
CA ASN A 659 7.86 -18.06 -12.96
C ASN A 659 7.96 -19.00 -11.76
N LEU A 660 8.13 -18.45 -10.55
CA LEU A 660 8.13 -19.22 -9.31
C LEU A 660 6.72 -19.47 -8.73
N GLY A 661 5.65 -19.05 -9.41
CA GLY A 661 4.25 -19.28 -9.01
C GLY A 661 3.76 -18.41 -7.85
N VAL A 662 4.37 -17.24 -7.64
CA VAL A 662 4.01 -16.31 -6.57
C VAL A 662 2.82 -15.45 -6.99
N GLY A 663 1.63 -15.75 -6.48
CA GLY A 663 0.40 -15.01 -6.77
C GLY A 663 0.05 -13.87 -5.81
N SER A 664 0.69 -13.83 -4.63
CA SER A 664 0.45 -12.79 -3.61
C SER A 664 1.65 -12.63 -2.68
N VAL A 665 1.65 -11.57 -1.87
CA VAL A 665 2.69 -11.32 -0.86
C VAL A 665 2.09 -11.19 0.55
N PRO A 666 2.81 -11.63 1.60
CA PRO A 666 4.12 -12.26 1.55
C PRO A 666 4.02 -13.72 1.10
N THR A 667 4.99 -14.17 0.32
CA THR A 667 5.14 -15.59 -0.08
C THR A 667 6.62 -15.94 -0.02
N VAL A 668 6.93 -17.13 0.48
CA VAL A 668 8.30 -17.67 0.49
C VAL A 668 8.41 -18.77 -0.57
N VAL A 669 9.49 -18.75 -1.33
CA VAL A 669 9.88 -19.81 -2.27
C VAL A 669 11.20 -20.38 -1.80
N ILE A 670 11.34 -21.70 -1.83
CA ILE A 670 12.61 -22.38 -1.56
C ILE A 670 13.12 -22.99 -2.86
N LEU A 671 14.34 -22.62 -3.24
CA LEU A 671 15.08 -23.23 -4.33
C LEU A 671 16.22 -24.07 -3.76
N ASP A 672 16.65 -25.08 -4.51
CA ASP A 672 17.87 -25.82 -4.23
C ASP A 672 19.11 -24.91 -4.38
N ASN A 673 20.29 -25.42 -4.04
CA ASN A 673 21.56 -24.69 -4.10
C ASN A 673 21.97 -24.30 -5.54
N ASP A 674 21.32 -24.86 -6.57
CA ASP A 674 21.47 -24.47 -7.96
C ASP A 674 20.77 -23.14 -8.30
N GLY A 675 19.87 -22.68 -7.42
CA GLY A 675 19.01 -21.51 -7.60
C GLY A 675 18.07 -21.61 -8.82
N ILE A 676 17.74 -22.82 -9.24
CA ILE A 676 16.83 -23.12 -10.36
C ILE A 676 15.75 -24.09 -9.90
N THR A 677 16.12 -25.17 -9.23
CA THR A 677 15.19 -26.24 -8.84
C THR A 677 14.31 -25.78 -7.68
N LYS A 678 13.00 -25.63 -7.93
CA LYS A 678 12.04 -25.22 -6.89
C LYS A 678 11.68 -26.40 -5.99
N LYS A 679 12.01 -26.29 -4.70
CA LYS A 679 11.63 -27.26 -3.67
C LYS A 679 10.21 -27.05 -3.16
N GLY A 680 9.75 -25.81 -3.10
CA GLY A 680 8.38 -25.51 -2.67
C GLY A 680 8.07 -24.03 -2.53
N LEU A 681 6.82 -23.75 -2.13
CA LEU A 681 6.29 -22.42 -1.92
C LEU A 681 5.41 -22.40 -0.65
N ILE A 682 5.55 -21.35 0.15
CA ILE A 682 4.86 -21.15 1.43
C ILE A 682 4.07 -19.85 1.36
N MET A 683 2.75 -19.94 1.55
CA MET A 683 1.83 -18.82 1.43
C MET A 683 1.71 -17.99 2.72
N SER A 684 1.04 -16.83 2.59
CA SER A 684 0.95 -15.81 3.64
C SER A 684 0.26 -16.26 4.93
N ASP A 685 -0.62 -17.25 4.87
CA ASP A 685 -1.35 -17.81 6.02
C ASP A 685 -0.43 -18.63 6.93
N ILE A 686 0.45 -19.44 6.34
CA ILE A 686 1.49 -20.19 7.06
C ILE A 686 2.55 -19.22 7.62
N LEU A 687 2.94 -18.20 6.84
CA LEU A 687 3.96 -17.22 7.24
C LEU A 687 3.58 -16.36 8.46
N ARG A 688 2.30 -16.24 8.81
CA ARG A 688 1.85 -15.47 9.98
C ARG A 688 2.11 -16.17 11.32
N ASP A 689 2.41 -17.46 11.30
CA ASP A 689 2.68 -18.28 12.48
C ASP A 689 4.12 -18.81 12.42
N ALA A 690 4.96 -18.43 13.38
CA ALA A 690 6.37 -18.82 13.40
C ALA A 690 6.59 -20.33 13.54
N GLY A 691 5.69 -21.04 14.23
CA GLY A 691 5.78 -22.49 14.39
C GLY A 691 5.42 -23.21 13.09
N LYS A 692 4.31 -22.82 12.45
CA LYS A 692 3.90 -23.39 11.15
C LYS A 692 4.92 -23.09 10.06
N PHE A 693 5.42 -21.84 10.01
CA PHE A 693 6.47 -21.47 9.08
C PHE A 693 7.76 -22.28 9.30
N GLY A 694 8.20 -22.41 10.56
CA GLY A 694 9.38 -23.20 10.92
C GLY A 694 9.26 -24.68 10.54
N LYS A 695 8.06 -25.26 10.64
CA LYS A 695 7.80 -26.64 10.19
C LYS A 695 7.86 -26.74 8.66
N ALA A 696 7.19 -25.83 7.94
CA ALA A 696 7.14 -25.83 6.49
C ALA A 696 8.53 -25.67 5.84
N ILE A 697 9.37 -24.76 6.35
CA ILE A 697 10.72 -24.58 5.79
C ILE A 697 11.60 -25.82 5.99
N LYS A 698 11.44 -26.54 7.10
CA LYS A 698 12.19 -27.78 7.36
C LYS A 698 11.75 -28.92 6.44
N GLU A 699 10.44 -29.06 6.22
CA GLU A 699 9.89 -30.09 5.34
C GLU A 699 10.33 -29.88 3.89
N LEU A 700 10.32 -28.63 3.42
CA LEU A 700 10.72 -28.27 2.06
C LEU A 700 12.24 -28.15 1.85
N SER A 701 13.04 -28.23 2.91
CA SER A 701 14.51 -28.18 2.84
C SER A 701 15.17 -29.55 2.72
N LYS A 702 14.41 -30.63 2.94
CA LYS A 702 14.84 -32.00 2.66
C LYS A 702 14.70 -32.27 1.16
#